data_AF-A0A0B2X0U9-F1
#
_entry.id   AF-A0A0B2X0U9-F1
#
_cell.length_a   1.000
_cell.length_b   1.000
_cell.length_c   1.000
_cell.angle_alpha   90.00
_cell.angle_beta   90.00
_cell.angle_gamma   90.00
#
_symmetry.space_group_name_H-M   'P 1'
#
loop_
_entity.id
_entity.type
_entity.pdbx_description
1 polymer ?
#
loop_
_entity_poly.entity_id
_entity_poly.type
_entity_poly.pdbx_seq_one_letter_code
_entity_poly.pdbx_strand_id
1 'polypeptide(L)'
;MATKPDDILRRPLYVYDLPGVVLEGLTVKADTDSAHIVNEEPAPTPSENLVGSQACALCGMAFSSLQEQRSHLKSDFHNYNLKQRMRNRTPVSETEFEKLIEDLDESLSGSDSEEDDDEEDKDEDDRRQDSTLTALLKKQARLADKRAAGDGGDASDESSLGRRGRGKPPLIWFSSPLLPENHYFGLYRALLTGEDQRHSDLVHVLRRKQVEPVTVPKPAKDGTLAATAYKGPHVFLCMIGGGHFAAMVVSLAPRAAKGNTAMNREATVLAHKTFHRYTTRRKQGGSQSANDNAKGAAHSAGSTLRRYNEQALVDDVRALLRDWKALLDTSELLFVRATGVTNRRTLFGPYEGQVLRHNDSRLRGLPFSTRRATQNELMRSFIELTRLKVREVVPEKETKEAQQPRAPPRSAGSKAPKPKLEEEEETALLHTSQLQAFIRRSKVPALLSYLANHGLSADFEFRPVDQNHHSPRPLHLAASQNSPPLVLGLLTRGGADPCVQNAEGKTPFELAGDRGTRDAFRVARSELGEAKWAWDAANVPAAMTKAEADGRGERERSEADKKEAERRKAEEERLRTEGPKVVEKKAKGNTLGSSLAKTPQERREEETRGLTADMRMKLERERRARAVEERLRRMKSG
;
A
#
# COMPACT_ATOMS: atom_id res chain seq x y z
N MET A 1 -34.75 -31.89 -9.96
CA MET A 1 -33.77 -32.53 -9.05
C MET A 1 -33.26 -31.44 -8.11
N ALA A 2 -33.72 -31.41 -6.86
CA ALA A 2 -33.30 -30.41 -5.89
C ALA A 2 -31.87 -30.72 -5.41
N THR A 3 -30.90 -29.94 -5.85
CA THR A 3 -29.52 -29.99 -5.34
C THR A 3 -29.53 -29.52 -3.89
N LYS A 4 -29.06 -30.36 -2.95
CA LYS A 4 -28.96 -30.01 -1.52
C LYS A 4 -28.18 -28.69 -1.34
N PRO A 5 -28.56 -27.81 -0.40
CA PRO A 5 -27.92 -26.50 -0.18
C PRO A 5 -26.40 -26.63 0.06
N ASP A 6 -25.96 -27.70 0.73
CA ASP A 6 -24.54 -28.00 0.98
C ASP A 6 -23.70 -28.23 -0.29
N ASP A 7 -24.29 -28.69 -1.39
CA ASP A 7 -23.55 -28.94 -2.64
C ASP A 7 -23.28 -27.63 -3.42
N ILE A 8 -24.12 -26.61 -3.21
CA ILE A 8 -24.00 -25.30 -3.87
C ILE A 8 -22.85 -24.50 -3.24
N LEU A 9 -22.67 -24.58 -1.93
CA LEU A 9 -21.59 -23.89 -1.21
C LEU A 9 -20.21 -24.54 -1.39
N ARG A 10 -20.16 -25.82 -1.78
CA ARG A 10 -18.91 -26.52 -2.08
C ARG A 10 -18.29 -26.11 -3.42
N ARG A 11 -19.08 -25.50 -4.32
CA ARG A 11 -18.62 -25.10 -5.66
C ARG A 11 -18.27 -23.61 -5.68
N PRO A 12 -17.18 -23.20 -6.37
CA PRO A 12 -16.90 -21.78 -6.56
C PRO A 12 -17.96 -21.13 -7.45
N LEU A 13 -18.70 -20.17 -6.89
CA LEU A 13 -19.74 -19.42 -7.60
C LEU A 13 -19.11 -18.29 -8.41
N TYR A 14 -19.24 -18.38 -9.74
CA TYR A 14 -18.76 -17.37 -10.68
C TYR A 14 -19.86 -16.35 -10.98
N VAL A 15 -19.55 -15.06 -10.85
CA VAL A 15 -20.56 -13.97 -10.88
C VAL A 15 -21.33 -13.88 -12.20
N TYR A 16 -20.71 -14.22 -13.34
CA TYR A 16 -21.32 -14.12 -14.68
C TYR A 16 -21.99 -15.43 -15.13
N ASP A 17 -22.02 -16.47 -14.28
CA ASP A 17 -22.63 -17.78 -14.53
C ASP A 17 -23.10 -18.40 -13.20
N LEU A 18 -24.00 -17.67 -12.53
CA LEU A 18 -24.62 -18.09 -11.28
C LEU A 18 -25.77 -19.07 -11.57
N PRO A 19 -25.92 -20.15 -10.76
CA PRO A 19 -27.08 -21.04 -10.88
C PRO A 19 -28.39 -20.26 -10.69
N GLY A 20 -29.41 -20.56 -11.50
CA GLY A 20 -30.73 -19.89 -11.43
C GLY A 20 -31.34 -19.91 -10.02
N VAL A 21 -31.19 -21.03 -9.31
CA VAL A 21 -31.66 -21.19 -7.92
C VAL A 21 -31.01 -20.18 -6.97
N VAL A 22 -29.73 -19.86 -7.18
CA VAL A 22 -29.03 -18.84 -6.37
C VAL A 22 -29.53 -17.45 -6.76
N LEU A 23 -29.59 -17.13 -8.05
CA LEU A 23 -30.03 -15.82 -8.57
C LEU A 23 -31.45 -15.43 -8.15
N GLU A 24 -32.36 -16.39 -8.08
CA GLU A 24 -33.75 -16.15 -7.69
C GLU A 24 -33.90 -15.82 -6.20
N GLY A 25 -33.03 -16.36 -5.35
CA GLY A 25 -33.05 -16.15 -3.92
C GLY A 25 -32.22 -14.96 -3.41
N LEU A 26 -31.49 -14.23 -4.27
CA LEU A 26 -30.65 -13.11 -3.81
C LEU A 26 -31.49 -11.89 -3.44
N THR A 27 -31.19 -11.33 -2.28
CA THR A 27 -31.73 -10.05 -1.78
C THR A 27 -30.59 -9.18 -1.27
N VAL A 28 -30.61 -7.87 -1.53
CA VAL A 28 -29.55 -6.96 -1.06
C VAL A 28 -29.70 -6.73 0.43
N LYS A 29 -28.62 -6.90 1.21
CA LYS A 29 -28.61 -6.52 2.64
C LYS A 29 -28.34 -5.01 2.75
N ALA A 30 -29.34 -4.24 3.18
CA ALA A 30 -29.27 -2.78 3.25
C ALA A 30 -28.31 -2.25 4.34
N ASP A 31 -28.06 -3.03 5.40
CA ASP A 31 -27.41 -2.56 6.64
C ASP A 31 -25.88 -2.40 6.60
N THR A 32 -25.23 -2.43 5.45
CA THR A 32 -23.77 -2.21 5.37
C THR A 32 -23.35 -0.88 4.75
N ASP A 33 -24.29 -0.10 4.23
CA ASP A 33 -24.05 1.28 3.75
C ASP A 33 -24.44 2.36 4.80
N SER A 34 -24.94 1.97 5.98
CA SER A 34 -25.41 2.89 7.03
C SER A 34 -24.50 2.90 8.26
N ALA A 35 -23.36 3.58 8.14
CA ALA A 35 -22.84 4.38 9.25
C ALA A 35 -23.12 5.86 8.92
N HIS A 36 -24.39 6.17 8.68
CA HIS A 36 -24.88 7.54 8.81
C HIS A 36 -24.90 7.85 10.31
N ILE A 37 -23.83 8.48 10.79
CA ILE A 37 -23.91 9.28 12.00
C ILE A 37 -24.80 10.46 11.62
N VAL A 38 -26.09 10.36 11.95
CA VAL A 38 -26.94 11.53 12.12
C VAL A 38 -26.40 12.21 13.37
N ASN A 39 -25.46 13.14 13.19
CA ASN A 39 -25.24 14.18 14.19
C ASN A 39 -26.40 15.16 14.03
N GLU A 40 -27.54 14.81 14.63
CA GLU A 40 -28.46 15.82 15.13
C GLU A 40 -27.85 16.32 16.43
N GLU A 41 -27.00 17.35 16.33
CA GLU A 41 -26.79 18.24 17.47
C GLU A 41 -28.01 19.18 17.53
N PRO A 42 -28.68 19.28 18.69
CA PRO A 42 -29.73 20.25 18.86
C PRO A 42 -29.13 21.65 18.81
N ALA A 43 -29.70 22.50 17.97
CA ALA A 43 -29.42 23.93 17.98
C ALA A 43 -29.62 24.48 19.41
N PRO A 44 -28.66 25.23 19.99
CA PRO A 44 -28.93 25.97 21.21
C PRO A 44 -29.90 27.09 20.86
N THR A 45 -31.08 27.05 21.47
CA THR A 45 -32.02 28.15 21.52
C THR A 45 -31.33 29.39 22.12
N PRO A 46 -31.61 30.59 21.61
CA PRO A 46 -30.98 31.81 22.08
C PRO A 46 -31.44 32.09 23.51
N SER A 47 -30.49 32.18 24.44
CA SER A 47 -30.74 32.79 25.74
C SER A 47 -30.97 34.28 25.52
N GLU A 48 -32.25 34.66 25.53
CA GLU A 48 -32.66 36.05 25.74
C GLU A 48 -32.13 36.52 27.10
N ASN A 49 -31.33 37.59 27.05
CA ASN A 49 -30.95 38.54 28.12
C ASN A 49 -29.45 38.68 28.32
N LEU A 50 -28.82 39.50 27.48
CA LEU A 50 -27.57 40.22 27.79
C LEU A 50 -27.51 41.51 26.97
N VAL A 51 -28.50 42.38 27.15
CA VAL A 51 -28.42 43.79 26.73
C VAL A 51 -27.95 44.60 27.93
N GLY A 52 -26.64 44.56 28.17
CA GLY A 52 -25.93 45.46 29.08
C GLY A 52 -24.83 46.16 28.30
N SER A 53 -24.58 47.44 28.59
CA SER A 53 -23.60 48.29 27.89
C SER A 53 -22.13 47.83 27.98
N GLN A 54 -21.87 46.66 28.60
CA GLN A 54 -20.56 46.06 28.81
C GLN A 54 -20.54 44.57 28.39
N ALA A 55 -21.40 44.16 27.44
CA ALA A 55 -21.38 42.81 26.89
C ALA A 55 -21.17 42.82 25.37
N CYS A 56 -20.62 41.74 24.82
CA CYS A 56 -20.45 41.52 23.40
C CYS A 56 -21.43 40.44 22.92
N ALA A 57 -22.50 40.84 22.24
CA ALA A 57 -23.53 39.92 21.72
C ALA A 57 -23.02 38.96 20.62
N LEU A 58 -21.87 39.26 20.00
CA LEU A 58 -21.25 38.41 18.98
C LEU A 58 -20.51 37.22 19.60
N CYS A 59 -19.83 37.45 20.72
CA CYS A 59 -19.00 36.44 21.39
C CYS A 59 -19.66 35.89 22.66
N GLY A 60 -20.81 36.43 23.07
CA GLY A 60 -21.54 36.01 24.26
C GLY A 60 -20.83 36.34 25.58
N MET A 61 -19.86 37.25 25.58
CA MET A 61 -19.06 37.61 26.76
C MET A 61 -19.59 38.87 27.45
N ALA A 62 -19.56 38.88 28.79
CA ALA A 62 -19.83 40.05 29.61
C ALA A 62 -18.51 40.54 30.25
N PHE A 63 -18.29 41.85 30.26
CA PHE A 63 -17.08 42.49 30.77
C PHE A 63 -17.39 43.30 32.03
N SER A 64 -16.38 43.43 32.90
CA SER A 64 -16.50 44.19 34.15
C SER A 64 -16.26 45.69 33.95
N SER A 65 -15.61 46.05 32.84
CA SER A 65 -15.31 47.44 32.48
C SER A 65 -15.43 47.72 30.98
N LEU A 66 -15.69 48.98 30.62
CA LEU A 66 -15.71 49.44 29.22
C LEU A 66 -14.33 49.33 28.55
N GLN A 67 -13.24 49.38 29.32
CA GLN A 67 -11.89 49.24 28.80
C GLN A 67 -11.62 47.80 28.35
N GLU A 68 -12.07 46.81 29.13
CA GLU A 68 -12.02 45.39 28.78
C GLU A 68 -12.91 45.05 27.58
N GLN A 69 -14.09 45.67 27.50
CA GLN A 69 -14.93 45.50 26.32
C GLN A 69 -14.26 46.06 25.07
N ARG A 70 -13.61 47.23 25.15
CA ARG A 70 -12.86 47.82 24.02
C ARG A 70 -11.63 47.01 23.65
N SER A 71 -10.91 46.41 24.60
CA SER A 71 -9.79 45.52 24.28
C SER A 71 -10.29 44.21 23.66
N HIS A 72 -11.39 43.65 24.15
CA HIS A 72 -12.02 42.48 23.53
C HIS A 72 -12.45 42.75 22.08
N LEU A 73 -13.09 43.89 21.79
CA LEU A 73 -13.49 44.24 20.42
C LEU A 73 -12.29 44.37 19.45
N LYS A 74 -11.08 44.59 19.98
CA LYS A 74 -9.83 44.58 19.20
C LYS A 74 -9.12 43.23 19.17
N SER A 75 -9.53 42.28 20.01
CA SER A 75 -8.90 40.96 20.12
C SER A 75 -9.13 40.11 18.88
N ASP A 76 -8.16 39.22 18.61
CA ASP A 76 -8.23 38.27 17.48
C ASP A 76 -9.44 37.35 17.58
N PHE A 77 -9.84 36.98 18.80
CA PHE A 77 -11.04 36.19 19.05
C PHE A 77 -12.31 36.89 18.56
N HIS A 78 -12.47 38.18 18.85
CA HIS A 78 -13.63 38.95 18.40
C HIS A 78 -13.62 39.16 16.90
N ASN A 79 -12.49 39.57 16.33
CA ASN A 79 -12.32 39.78 14.89
C ASN A 79 -12.54 38.50 14.09
N TYR A 80 -12.12 37.36 14.62
CA TYR A 80 -12.33 36.05 14.04
C TYR A 80 -13.82 35.68 14.03
N ASN A 81 -14.52 35.80 15.16
CA ASN A 81 -15.95 35.55 15.25
C ASN A 81 -16.80 36.52 14.41
N LEU A 82 -16.39 37.78 14.32
CA LEU A 82 -17.00 38.78 13.44
C LEU A 82 -16.88 38.37 11.96
N LYS A 83 -15.68 37.96 11.52
CA LYS A 83 -15.45 37.48 10.14
C LYS A 83 -16.19 36.15 9.86
N GLN A 84 -16.35 35.27 10.85
CA GLN A 84 -17.14 34.04 10.71
C GLN A 84 -18.64 34.34 10.53
N ARG A 85 -19.18 35.30 11.29
CA ARG A 85 -20.58 35.71 11.16
C ARG A 85 -20.85 36.40 9.82
N MET A 86 -19.92 37.22 9.34
CA MET A 86 -20.00 37.83 7.99
C MET A 86 -19.98 36.77 6.87
N ARG A 87 -19.44 35.58 7.14
CA ARG A 87 -19.45 34.41 6.25
C ARG A 87 -20.60 33.44 6.54
N ASN A 88 -21.62 33.87 7.30
CA ASN A 88 -22.79 33.08 7.72
C ASN A 88 -22.44 31.78 8.47
N ARG A 89 -21.34 31.77 9.24
CA ARG A 89 -20.94 30.64 10.09
C ARG A 89 -21.23 30.91 11.55
N THR A 90 -21.38 29.83 12.32
CA THR A 90 -21.57 29.92 13.78
C THR A 90 -20.29 30.45 14.45
N PRO A 91 -20.41 31.41 15.37
CA PRO A 91 -19.29 31.88 16.17
C PRO A 91 -18.76 30.75 17.07
N VAL A 92 -17.47 30.82 17.36
CA VAL A 92 -16.68 29.82 18.09
C VAL A 92 -16.47 30.31 19.53
N SER A 93 -16.41 29.39 20.50
CA SER A 93 -16.16 29.74 21.91
C SER A 93 -14.67 30.04 22.18
N GLU A 94 -14.35 30.70 23.30
CA GLU A 94 -12.96 31.06 23.66
C GLU A 94 -12.05 29.82 23.78
N THR A 95 -12.55 28.74 24.39
CA THR A 95 -11.80 27.48 24.55
C THR A 95 -11.59 26.72 23.24
N GLU A 96 -12.50 26.88 22.28
CA GLU A 96 -12.35 26.33 20.94
C GLU A 96 -11.35 27.15 20.11
N PHE A 97 -11.31 28.46 20.32
CA PHE A 97 -10.35 29.35 19.67
C PHE A 97 -8.92 29.11 20.16
N GLU A 98 -8.70 28.90 21.45
CA GLU A 98 -7.39 28.53 22.00
C GLU A 98 -6.86 27.21 21.41
N LYS A 99 -7.72 26.19 21.31
CA LYS A 99 -7.35 24.91 20.65
C LYS A 99 -7.00 25.10 19.18
N LEU A 100 -7.71 25.98 18.47
CA LEU A 100 -7.41 26.29 17.07
C LEU A 100 -6.04 26.95 16.90
N ILE A 101 -5.59 27.73 17.89
CA ILE A 101 -4.26 28.34 17.94
C ILE A 101 -3.19 27.30 18.29
N GLU A 102 -3.40 26.45 19.29
CA GLU A 102 -2.47 25.35 19.63
C GLU A 102 -2.22 24.42 18.44
N ASP A 103 -3.30 24.02 17.74
CA ASP A 103 -3.23 23.22 16.51
C ASP A 103 -2.50 23.93 15.36
N LEU A 104 -2.44 25.27 15.38
CA LEU A 104 -1.71 26.06 14.38
C LEU A 104 -0.21 26.07 14.68
N ASP A 105 0.18 26.24 15.95
CA ASP A 105 1.58 26.25 16.38
C ASP A 105 2.25 24.86 16.24
N GLU A 106 1.52 23.78 16.53
CA GLU A 106 2.01 22.42 16.25
C GLU A 106 2.23 22.14 14.76
N SER A 107 1.49 22.85 13.89
CA SER A 107 1.60 22.72 12.43
C SER A 107 2.73 23.57 11.82
N LEU A 108 3.15 24.64 12.51
CA LEU A 108 4.20 25.57 12.05
C LEU A 108 5.61 25.15 12.47
N SER A 109 5.77 24.35 13.54
CA SER A 109 7.08 23.83 13.97
C SER A 109 7.64 22.72 13.05
N GLY A 110 6.88 22.29 12.04
CA GLY A 110 7.24 21.23 11.10
C GLY A 110 7.42 21.73 9.67
N SER A 111 8.50 22.49 9.42
CA SER A 111 9.00 22.96 8.12
C SER A 111 8.27 24.16 7.49
N ASP A 112 8.88 25.33 7.59
CA ASP A 112 8.79 26.35 6.53
C ASP A 112 10.20 26.78 6.13
N SER A 113 10.46 26.77 4.83
CA SER A 113 11.67 27.31 4.21
C SER A 113 11.31 28.70 3.71
N GLU A 114 12.13 29.69 4.07
CA GLU A 114 11.96 31.09 3.74
C GLU A 114 11.87 31.31 2.21
N GLU A 115 10.79 31.96 1.75
CA GLU A 115 10.72 32.66 0.48
C GLU A 115 10.77 34.16 0.78
N ASP A 116 11.75 34.81 0.16
CA ASP A 116 12.09 36.24 0.21
C ASP A 116 11.06 37.03 -0.62
N ASP A 117 10.58 38.16 -0.10
CA ASP A 117 10.09 39.29 -0.91
C ASP A 117 10.04 40.57 -0.05
N ASP A 118 10.84 41.56 -0.47
CA ASP A 118 10.93 42.91 0.08
C ASP A 118 9.64 43.72 -0.12
N GLU A 119 9.11 44.41 0.90
CA GLU A 119 8.52 45.76 0.81
C GLU A 119 8.45 46.45 2.21
N GLU A 120 8.67 47.77 2.18
CA GLU A 120 9.03 48.68 3.28
C GLU A 120 7.92 49.00 4.32
N ASP A 121 8.38 49.31 5.54
CA ASP A 121 7.82 50.18 6.59
C ASP A 121 6.31 50.14 6.92
N LYS A 122 5.99 49.46 8.04
CA LYS A 122 4.93 49.79 9.02
C LYS A 122 4.93 48.78 10.20
N ASP A 123 4.95 49.34 11.41
CA ASP A 123 4.90 48.79 12.79
C ASP A 123 4.73 47.26 12.98
N GLU A 124 5.68 46.65 13.71
CA GLU A 124 5.85 45.19 13.87
C GLU A 124 4.78 44.47 14.71
N ASP A 125 4.03 45.18 15.57
CA ASP A 125 3.06 44.54 16.47
C ASP A 125 1.70 44.22 15.78
N ASP A 126 1.27 45.03 14.81
CA ASP A 126 0.03 44.77 14.05
C ASP A 126 0.18 43.60 13.06
N ARG A 127 1.42 43.34 12.58
CA ARG A 127 1.71 42.25 11.63
C ARG A 127 1.55 40.85 12.23
N ARG A 128 1.80 40.68 13.53
CA ARG A 128 1.67 39.37 14.21
C ARG A 128 0.22 39.00 14.51
N GLN A 129 -0.62 39.99 14.83
CA GLN A 129 -2.04 39.77 15.11
C GLN A 129 -2.81 39.44 13.83
N ASP A 130 -2.54 40.16 12.73
CA ASP A 130 -3.21 39.87 11.46
C ASP A 130 -2.68 38.57 10.80
N SER A 131 -1.45 38.13 11.09
CA SER A 131 -0.89 36.90 10.53
C SER A 131 -1.49 35.62 11.12
N THR A 132 -1.76 35.57 12.44
CA THR A 132 -2.42 34.42 13.08
C THR A 132 -3.87 34.29 12.64
N LEU A 133 -4.59 35.42 12.60
CA LEU A 133 -5.98 35.45 12.17
C LEU A 133 -6.11 35.13 10.67
N THR A 134 -5.21 35.64 9.83
CA THR A 134 -5.16 35.31 8.40
C THR A 134 -4.77 33.85 8.17
N ALA A 135 -3.85 33.29 8.96
CA ALA A 135 -3.47 31.88 8.89
C ALA A 135 -4.63 30.95 9.29
N LEU A 136 -5.37 31.27 10.36
CA LEU A 136 -6.57 30.52 10.78
C LEU A 136 -7.66 30.57 9.71
N LEU A 137 -7.92 31.75 9.12
CA LEU A 137 -8.90 31.90 8.05
C LEU A 137 -8.46 31.19 6.75
N LYS A 138 -7.17 31.14 6.43
CA LYS A 138 -6.62 30.42 5.27
C LYS A 138 -6.67 28.91 5.47
N LYS A 139 -6.39 28.42 6.69
CA LYS A 139 -6.56 27.00 7.08
C LYS A 139 -8.04 26.59 7.00
N GLN A 140 -8.95 27.45 7.48
CA GLN A 140 -10.38 27.20 7.38
C GLN A 140 -10.96 27.35 5.98
N ALA A 141 -10.45 28.27 5.15
CA ALA A 141 -10.81 28.36 3.73
C ALA A 141 -10.38 27.09 2.99
N ARG A 142 -9.17 26.58 3.23
CA ARG A 142 -8.71 25.28 2.69
C ARG A 142 -9.58 24.09 3.16
N LEU A 143 -10.07 24.12 4.40
CA LEU A 143 -11.00 23.11 4.92
C LEU A 143 -12.43 23.30 4.37
N ALA A 144 -12.83 24.53 4.09
CA ALA A 144 -14.10 24.89 3.48
C ALA A 144 -14.14 24.52 2.01
N ASP A 145 -13.11 24.81 1.21
CA ASP A 145 -12.98 24.39 -0.19
C ASP A 145 -12.99 22.86 -0.30
N LYS A 146 -12.42 22.18 0.70
CA LYS A 146 -12.49 20.72 0.83
C LYS A 146 -13.87 20.18 1.21
N ARG A 147 -14.73 20.99 1.84
CA ARG A 147 -16.14 20.64 2.18
C ARG A 147 -17.13 21.10 1.08
N ALA A 148 -16.85 22.20 0.39
CA ALA A 148 -17.67 22.80 -0.66
C ALA A 148 -17.47 22.15 -2.03
N ALA A 149 -16.31 21.52 -2.29
CA ALA A 149 -16.13 20.61 -3.44
C ALA A 149 -16.94 19.29 -3.34
N GLY A 150 -17.92 19.23 -2.42
CA GLY A 150 -18.83 18.12 -2.19
C GLY A 150 -20.25 18.30 -2.74
N ASP A 151 -20.62 19.46 -3.28
CA ASP A 151 -21.96 19.66 -3.86
C ASP A 151 -21.99 20.78 -4.91
N GLY A 152 -22.52 20.49 -6.10
CA GLY A 152 -22.78 21.44 -7.20
C GLY A 152 -21.59 21.76 -8.13
N GLY A 153 -21.64 21.29 -9.39
CA GLY A 153 -20.59 21.49 -10.37
C GLY A 153 -20.77 22.72 -11.29
N ASP A 154 -19.66 23.30 -11.71
CA ASP A 154 -19.36 23.64 -13.12
C ASP A 154 -17.83 23.80 -13.31
N ALA A 155 -17.40 23.68 -14.55
CA ALA A 155 -16.08 23.40 -15.09
C ALA A 155 -14.91 24.30 -14.68
N SER A 156 -13.79 23.69 -14.30
CA SER A 156 -12.51 23.74 -15.06
C SER A 156 -11.39 23.00 -14.31
N ASP A 157 -10.87 21.97 -14.97
CA ASP A 157 -9.48 21.46 -14.99
C ASP A 157 -8.53 21.79 -13.81
N GLU A 158 -8.30 20.82 -12.92
CA GLU A 158 -6.96 20.23 -12.62
C GLU A 158 -6.96 19.44 -11.29
N SER A 159 -6.12 18.39 -11.25
CA SER A 159 -5.59 17.71 -10.05
C SER A 159 -6.39 16.59 -9.34
N SER A 160 -6.86 15.58 -10.08
CA SER A 160 -7.30 14.31 -9.47
C SER A 160 -6.13 13.37 -9.13
N LEU A 161 -5.48 13.57 -7.97
CA LEU A 161 -4.70 12.53 -7.28
C LEU A 161 -5.17 12.39 -5.82
N GLY A 162 -6.25 11.62 -5.67
CA GLY A 162 -6.70 10.87 -4.48
C GLY A 162 -6.24 11.27 -3.09
N ARG A 163 -7.12 11.96 -2.36
CA ARG A 163 -7.23 11.80 -0.90
C ARG A 163 -8.43 10.89 -0.60
N ARG A 164 -8.16 9.71 -0.05
CA ARG A 164 -9.17 8.74 0.40
C ARG A 164 -10.07 9.36 1.46
N GLY A 165 -11.28 9.75 1.10
CA GLY A 165 -12.41 9.76 2.04
C GLY A 165 -12.74 8.32 2.45
N ARG A 166 -13.40 8.13 3.60
CA ARG A 166 -14.00 6.84 3.96
C ARG A 166 -15.00 6.45 2.87
N GLY A 167 -14.52 5.68 1.89
CA GLY A 167 -15.30 5.23 0.76
C GLY A 167 -16.29 4.15 1.18
N LYS A 168 -17.34 3.98 0.38
CA LYS A 168 -18.28 2.85 0.47
C LYS A 168 -17.50 1.53 0.64
N PRO A 169 -18.01 0.56 1.42
CA PRO A 169 -17.36 -0.72 1.62
C PRO A 169 -17.05 -1.40 0.26
N PRO A 170 -15.91 -2.12 0.17
CA PRO A 170 -15.47 -2.71 -1.10
C PRO A 170 -16.38 -3.87 -1.57
N LEU A 171 -17.15 -4.46 -0.65
CA LEU A 171 -18.06 -5.57 -0.89
C LEU A 171 -19.51 -5.12 -0.69
N ILE A 172 -20.39 -5.62 -1.54
CA ILE A 172 -21.85 -5.54 -1.41
C ILE A 172 -22.33 -6.90 -0.93
N TRP A 173 -23.16 -6.92 0.11
CA TRP A 173 -23.66 -8.14 0.72
C TRP A 173 -25.07 -8.47 0.26
N PHE A 174 -25.29 -9.75 -0.05
CA PHE A 174 -26.58 -10.32 -0.43
C PHE A 174 -26.96 -11.43 0.53
N SER A 175 -28.21 -11.45 0.97
CA SER A 175 -28.84 -12.58 1.66
C SER A 175 -29.48 -13.54 0.67
N SER A 176 -29.53 -14.82 1.04
CA SER A 176 -30.21 -15.85 0.27
C SER A 176 -30.82 -16.89 1.21
N PRO A 177 -32.03 -17.41 0.94
CA PRO A 177 -32.64 -18.47 1.74
C PRO A 177 -31.89 -19.80 1.63
N LEU A 178 -30.94 -19.92 0.70
CA LEU A 178 -30.08 -21.10 0.54
C LEU A 178 -28.90 -21.10 1.52
N LEU A 179 -28.63 -19.97 2.17
CA LEU A 179 -27.53 -19.81 3.11
C LEU A 179 -28.02 -20.09 4.55
N PRO A 180 -27.16 -20.67 5.42
CA PRO A 180 -27.44 -20.75 6.84
C PRO A 180 -27.65 -19.35 7.47
N GLU A 181 -28.25 -19.31 8.66
CA GLU A 181 -28.40 -18.05 9.40
C GLU A 181 -27.04 -17.35 9.55
N ASN A 182 -27.07 -16.01 9.48
CA ASN A 182 -25.89 -15.13 9.51
C ASN A 182 -24.90 -15.30 8.34
N HIS A 183 -25.17 -16.11 7.32
CA HIS A 183 -24.29 -16.23 6.16
C HIS A 183 -24.76 -15.33 5.01
N TYR A 184 -23.81 -14.63 4.39
CA TYR A 184 -24.07 -13.68 3.31
C TYR A 184 -23.12 -13.87 2.14
N PHE A 185 -23.63 -13.60 0.94
CA PHE A 185 -22.84 -13.55 -0.28
C PHE A 185 -22.23 -12.16 -0.47
N GLY A 186 -20.93 -12.07 -0.71
CA GLY A 186 -20.20 -10.83 -0.97
C GLY A 186 -19.80 -10.69 -2.44
N LEU A 187 -20.10 -9.54 -3.04
CA LEU A 187 -19.68 -9.15 -4.39
C LEU A 187 -18.79 -7.91 -4.33
N TYR A 188 -17.69 -7.89 -5.07
CA TYR A 188 -16.88 -6.67 -5.18
C TYR A 188 -17.62 -5.57 -5.92
N ARG A 189 -17.80 -4.41 -5.28
CA ARG A 189 -18.40 -3.21 -5.89
C ARG A 189 -17.63 -2.78 -7.16
N ALA A 190 -16.33 -3.06 -7.21
CA ALA A 190 -15.48 -2.74 -8.35
C ALA A 190 -15.86 -3.47 -9.67
N LEU A 191 -16.64 -4.56 -9.60
CA LEU A 191 -17.18 -5.24 -10.79
C LEU A 191 -18.40 -4.55 -11.40
N LEU A 192 -19.01 -3.60 -10.70
CA LEU A 192 -20.18 -2.87 -11.18
C LEU A 192 -19.75 -1.55 -11.81
N THR A 193 -20.33 -1.23 -12.97
CA THR A 193 -20.14 0.08 -13.60
C THR A 193 -20.73 1.20 -12.74
N GLY A 194 -20.42 2.46 -13.03
CA GLY A 194 -21.01 3.58 -12.29
C GLY A 194 -22.53 3.63 -12.42
N GLU A 195 -23.07 3.21 -13.56
CA GLU A 195 -24.50 3.09 -13.82
C GLU A 195 -25.14 1.95 -13.04
N ASP A 196 -24.51 0.78 -13.05
CA ASP A 196 -24.94 -0.40 -12.29
C ASP A 196 -25.07 -0.08 -10.79
N GLN A 197 -24.14 0.70 -10.24
CA GLN A 197 -24.14 1.07 -8.82
C GLN A 197 -25.20 2.11 -8.43
N ARG A 198 -25.78 2.84 -9.39
CA ARG A 198 -26.88 3.78 -9.16
C ARG A 198 -28.25 3.13 -9.26
N HIS A 199 -28.31 1.91 -9.80
CA HIS A 199 -29.56 1.18 -9.92
C HIS A 199 -30.05 0.76 -8.53
N SER A 200 -31.33 1.01 -8.23
CA SER A 200 -31.96 0.68 -6.94
C SER A 200 -31.99 -0.83 -6.69
N ASP A 201 -32.22 -1.61 -7.74
CA ASP A 201 -32.20 -3.07 -7.70
C ASP A 201 -30.89 -3.62 -8.28
N LEU A 202 -29.96 -3.99 -7.40
CA LEU A 202 -28.68 -4.62 -7.76
C LEU A 202 -28.82 -6.09 -8.17
N VAL A 203 -29.90 -6.76 -7.77
CA VAL A 203 -30.18 -8.16 -8.15
C VAL A 203 -30.58 -8.22 -9.62
N HIS A 204 -31.41 -7.27 -10.07
CA HIS A 204 -31.72 -7.12 -11.49
C HIS A 204 -30.46 -6.88 -12.34
N VAL A 205 -29.53 -6.06 -11.85
CA VAL A 205 -28.23 -5.85 -12.52
C VAL A 205 -27.44 -7.15 -12.63
N LEU A 206 -27.38 -7.96 -11.57
CA LEU A 206 -26.72 -9.26 -11.60
C LEU A 206 -27.36 -10.23 -12.60
N ARG A 207 -28.69 -10.22 -12.73
CA ARG A 207 -29.41 -11.03 -13.73
C ARG A 207 -29.03 -10.64 -15.16
N ARG A 208 -28.93 -9.35 -15.46
CA ARG A 208 -28.50 -8.86 -16.79
C ARG A 208 -27.04 -9.21 -17.13
N LYS A 209 -26.20 -9.38 -16.11
CA LYS A 209 -24.78 -9.73 -16.27
C LYS A 209 -24.53 -11.24 -16.42
N GLN A 210 -25.56 -12.08 -16.45
CA GLN A 210 -25.37 -13.50 -16.74
C GLN A 210 -25.06 -13.70 -18.22
N VAL A 211 -23.99 -14.45 -18.53
CA VAL A 211 -23.49 -14.63 -19.90
C VAL A 211 -23.49 -16.11 -20.26
N GLU A 212 -23.95 -16.43 -21.46
CA GLU A 212 -23.92 -17.81 -21.96
C GLU A 212 -22.48 -18.32 -22.19
N PRO A 213 -22.19 -19.61 -21.94
CA PRO A 213 -20.87 -20.17 -22.16
C PRO A 213 -20.44 -20.08 -23.63
N VAL A 214 -19.24 -19.54 -23.89
CA VAL A 214 -18.70 -19.42 -25.25
C VAL A 214 -17.71 -20.55 -25.54
N THR A 215 -17.85 -21.20 -26.70
CA THR A 215 -16.82 -22.06 -27.26
C THR A 215 -15.78 -21.19 -27.95
N VAL A 216 -14.61 -21.04 -27.34
CA VAL A 216 -13.50 -20.29 -27.93
C VAL A 216 -13.11 -20.89 -29.29
N PRO A 217 -12.95 -20.10 -30.36
CA PRO A 217 -12.40 -20.58 -31.62
C PRO A 217 -11.03 -21.21 -31.40
N LYS A 218 -10.77 -22.39 -31.99
CA LYS A 218 -9.45 -23.01 -31.95
C LYS A 218 -8.44 -22.09 -32.63
N PRO A 219 -7.22 -21.91 -32.08
CA PRO A 219 -6.15 -21.24 -32.84
C PRO A 219 -5.88 -22.03 -34.13
N ALA A 220 -5.68 -21.32 -35.25
CA ALA A 220 -5.33 -21.95 -36.52
C ALA A 220 -3.97 -22.68 -36.41
N LYS A 221 -3.73 -23.66 -37.29
CA LYS A 221 -2.52 -24.50 -37.30
C LYS A 221 -1.20 -23.70 -37.45
N ASP A 222 -1.27 -22.42 -37.82
CA ASP A 222 -0.13 -21.49 -37.95
C ASP A 222 0.15 -20.64 -36.69
N GLY A 223 -0.54 -20.87 -35.57
CA GLY A 223 -0.26 -20.18 -34.30
C GLY A 223 -0.67 -18.70 -34.27
N THR A 224 -1.25 -18.17 -35.34
CA THR A 224 -1.89 -16.86 -35.37
C THR A 224 -3.32 -16.97 -34.82
N LEU A 225 -3.58 -16.24 -33.74
CA LEU A 225 -4.94 -15.98 -33.28
C LEU A 225 -5.60 -15.08 -34.33
N ALA A 226 -6.74 -15.52 -34.88
CA ALA A 226 -7.50 -14.70 -35.82
C ALA A 226 -7.79 -13.34 -35.17
N ALA A 227 -7.39 -12.26 -35.85
CA ALA A 227 -7.65 -10.87 -35.46
C ALA A 227 -9.13 -10.49 -35.61
N THR A 228 -10.05 -11.42 -35.34
CA THR A 228 -11.47 -11.14 -35.23
C THR A 228 -11.71 -10.60 -33.83
N ALA A 229 -11.87 -9.28 -33.72
CA ALA A 229 -12.20 -8.61 -32.46
C ALA A 229 -13.31 -9.38 -31.73
N TYR A 230 -12.98 -9.96 -30.57
CA TYR A 230 -13.95 -10.66 -29.75
C TYR A 230 -15.01 -9.65 -29.30
N LYS A 231 -16.24 -9.82 -29.78
CA LYS A 231 -17.37 -8.91 -29.49
C LYS A 231 -18.12 -9.26 -28.21
N GLY A 232 -17.75 -10.34 -27.53
CA GLY A 232 -18.37 -10.72 -26.26
C GLY A 232 -17.88 -9.87 -25.08
N PRO A 233 -18.53 -9.97 -23.91
CA PRO A 233 -18.16 -9.20 -22.73
C PRO A 233 -16.76 -9.60 -22.24
N HIS A 234 -15.88 -8.63 -22.03
CA HIS A 234 -14.49 -8.84 -21.60
C HIS A 234 -13.96 -7.67 -20.77
N VAL A 235 -12.91 -7.97 -20.01
CA VAL A 235 -12.24 -7.01 -19.11
C VAL A 235 -10.73 -7.01 -19.34
N PHE A 236 -10.13 -5.86 -19.11
CA PHE A 236 -8.68 -5.69 -19.15
C PHE A 236 -8.11 -5.63 -17.73
N LEU A 237 -7.04 -6.37 -17.47
CA LEU A 237 -6.29 -6.34 -16.22
C LEU A 237 -4.82 -6.00 -16.51
N CYS A 238 -4.29 -4.99 -15.83
CA CYS A 238 -2.91 -4.54 -15.98
C CYS A 238 -2.24 -4.27 -14.63
N MET A 239 -1.02 -4.78 -14.48
CA MET A 239 -0.16 -4.56 -13.33
C MET A 239 1.23 -4.11 -13.78
N ILE A 240 1.70 -3.00 -13.22
CA ILE A 240 3.05 -2.48 -13.44
C ILE A 240 3.69 -2.05 -12.12
N GLY A 241 4.93 -2.50 -11.90
CA GLY A 241 5.70 -2.13 -10.71
C GLY A 241 7.05 -2.84 -10.62
N GLY A 242 8.07 -2.12 -10.14
CA GLY A 242 9.41 -2.67 -9.91
C GLY A 242 10.06 -3.28 -11.16
N GLY A 243 9.78 -2.72 -12.34
CA GLY A 243 10.30 -3.24 -13.62
C GLY A 243 9.53 -4.42 -14.20
N HIS A 244 8.56 -4.97 -13.46
CA HIS A 244 7.66 -6.02 -13.95
C HIS A 244 6.41 -5.39 -14.56
N PHE A 245 6.03 -5.89 -15.73
CA PHE A 245 4.78 -5.58 -16.40
C PHE A 245 4.03 -6.87 -16.74
N ALA A 246 2.74 -6.88 -16.42
CA ALA A 246 1.83 -7.94 -16.82
C ALA A 246 0.50 -7.31 -17.22
N ALA A 247 -0.01 -7.67 -18.39
CA ALA A 247 -1.35 -7.31 -18.83
C ALA A 247 -2.05 -8.50 -19.47
N MET A 248 -3.37 -8.57 -19.31
CA MET A 248 -4.20 -9.55 -20.00
C MET A 248 -5.61 -9.01 -20.26
N VAL A 249 -6.22 -9.52 -21.33
CA VAL A 249 -7.63 -9.33 -21.67
C VAL A 249 -8.32 -10.68 -21.49
N VAL A 250 -9.38 -10.72 -20.68
CA VAL A 250 -10.11 -11.96 -20.35
C VAL A 250 -11.56 -11.81 -20.71
N SER A 251 -12.12 -12.83 -21.35
CA SER A 251 -13.56 -12.94 -21.58
C SER A 251 -14.30 -13.23 -20.27
N LEU A 252 -15.42 -12.54 -20.06
CA LEU A 252 -16.32 -12.78 -18.93
C LEU A 252 -17.19 -14.03 -19.15
N ALA A 253 -17.32 -14.50 -20.39
CA ALA A 253 -18.07 -15.71 -20.67
C ALA A 253 -17.33 -16.96 -20.15
N PRO A 254 -18.01 -17.87 -19.44
CA PRO A 254 -17.40 -19.10 -18.95
C PRO A 254 -17.03 -20.02 -20.12
N ARG A 255 -15.93 -20.77 -19.99
CA ARG A 255 -15.53 -21.77 -20.98
C ARG A 255 -16.37 -23.05 -20.80
N ALA A 256 -16.98 -23.53 -21.88
CA ALA A 256 -17.65 -24.84 -21.88
C ALA A 256 -16.60 -25.96 -21.70
N ALA A 257 -16.52 -26.55 -20.50
CA ALA A 257 -15.60 -27.64 -20.20
C ALA A 257 -16.10 -28.95 -20.83
N LYS A 258 -15.23 -29.61 -21.62
CA LYS A 258 -15.42 -31.01 -22.04
C LYS A 258 -14.81 -31.93 -20.97
N GLY A 259 -15.54 -32.23 -19.89
CA GLY A 259 -15.13 -33.21 -18.88
C GLY A 259 -15.70 -33.00 -17.48
N ASN A 260 -15.73 -34.06 -16.67
CA ASN A 260 -16.32 -34.13 -15.32
C ASN A 260 -15.51 -33.41 -14.22
N THR A 261 -14.51 -32.59 -14.57
CA THR A 261 -13.75 -31.73 -13.64
C THR A 261 -14.45 -30.37 -13.47
N ALA A 262 -15.74 -30.41 -13.14
CA ALA A 262 -16.66 -29.27 -13.09
C ALA A 262 -16.40 -28.26 -11.94
N MET A 263 -15.25 -28.33 -11.26
CA MET A 263 -14.96 -27.51 -10.07
C MET A 263 -14.04 -26.31 -10.34
N ASN A 264 -13.34 -26.25 -11.47
CA ASN A 264 -12.53 -25.08 -11.86
C ASN A 264 -12.89 -24.67 -13.29
N ARG A 265 -13.92 -23.83 -13.44
CA ARG A 265 -14.25 -23.21 -14.73
C ARG A 265 -13.11 -22.26 -15.10
N GLU A 266 -12.30 -22.63 -16.09
CA GLU A 266 -11.13 -21.87 -16.52
C GLU A 266 -11.57 -20.58 -17.24
N ALA A 267 -11.05 -19.43 -16.80
CA ALA A 267 -11.27 -18.17 -17.49
C ALA A 267 -10.63 -18.19 -18.89
N THR A 268 -11.33 -17.67 -19.90
CA THR A 268 -10.80 -17.60 -21.26
C THR A 268 -9.95 -16.34 -21.42
N VAL A 269 -8.63 -16.52 -21.50
CA VAL A 269 -7.69 -15.43 -21.78
C VAL A 269 -7.63 -15.18 -23.28
N LEU A 270 -8.08 -13.99 -23.71
CA LEU A 270 -8.09 -13.57 -25.11
C LEU A 270 -6.70 -13.11 -25.58
N ALA A 271 -6.03 -12.34 -24.73
CA ALA A 271 -4.66 -11.88 -24.97
C ALA A 271 -3.93 -11.74 -23.63
N HIS A 272 -2.64 -12.05 -23.60
CA HIS A 272 -1.79 -11.81 -22.43
C HIS A 272 -0.38 -11.44 -22.86
N LYS A 273 0.29 -10.60 -22.07
CA LYS A 273 1.68 -10.26 -22.25
C LYS A 273 2.32 -9.97 -20.90
N THR A 274 3.51 -10.51 -20.70
CA THR A 274 4.33 -10.23 -19.52
C THR A 274 5.76 -10.01 -19.96
N PHE A 275 6.41 -8.99 -19.41
CA PHE A 275 7.84 -8.77 -19.60
C PHE A 275 8.42 -8.09 -18.35
N HIS A 276 9.75 -8.19 -18.22
CA HIS A 276 10.47 -7.64 -17.09
C HIS A 276 11.75 -6.97 -17.58
N ARG A 277 11.97 -5.74 -17.11
CA ARG A 277 13.22 -5.01 -17.30
C ARG A 277 13.76 -4.62 -15.93
N TYR A 278 15.07 -4.82 -15.72
CA TYR A 278 15.71 -4.48 -14.45
C TYR A 278 15.82 -2.95 -14.30
N THR A 279 14.90 -2.36 -13.53
CA THR A 279 14.83 -0.90 -13.30
C THR A 279 15.21 -0.48 -11.88
N THR A 280 15.17 -1.40 -10.90
CA THR A 280 15.42 -1.08 -9.48
C THR A 280 16.86 -1.38 -9.04
N ARG A 281 17.34 -0.73 -7.97
CA ARG A 281 18.63 -1.04 -7.33
C ARG A 281 18.54 -2.29 -6.44
N ARG A 282 19.53 -3.19 -6.52
CA ARG A 282 19.65 -4.34 -5.61
C ARG A 282 19.95 -3.82 -4.19
N LYS A 283 19.33 -4.39 -3.16
CA LYS A 283 19.43 -4.05 -1.71
C LYS A 283 18.71 -2.77 -1.21
N GLN A 284 18.53 -1.72 -2.02
CA GLN A 284 17.85 -0.48 -1.57
C GLN A 284 16.36 -0.38 -1.97
N GLY A 285 15.91 -1.09 -3.01
CA GLY A 285 14.54 -0.93 -3.54
C GLY A 285 14.30 0.44 -4.19
N GLY A 286 13.21 0.56 -4.96
CA GLY A 286 12.84 1.82 -5.66
C GLY A 286 13.36 1.95 -7.10
N SER A 287 12.64 2.73 -7.92
CA SER A 287 13.03 3.05 -9.31
C SER A 287 14.18 4.06 -9.36
N GLN A 288 14.97 4.02 -10.43
CA GLN A 288 16.11 4.94 -10.60
C GLN A 288 15.63 6.38 -10.77
N SER A 289 14.54 6.60 -11.51
CA SER A 289 13.90 7.92 -11.64
C SER A 289 13.48 8.54 -10.31
N ALA A 290 12.94 7.75 -9.37
CA ALA A 290 12.54 8.26 -8.05
C ALA A 290 13.76 8.67 -7.22
N ASN A 291 14.86 7.92 -7.31
CA ASN A 291 16.09 8.27 -6.62
C ASN A 291 16.78 9.48 -7.25
N ASP A 292 16.78 9.60 -8.58
CA ASP A 292 17.34 10.76 -9.28
C ASP A 292 16.58 12.04 -8.90
N ASN A 293 15.26 11.96 -8.70
CA ASN A 293 14.44 13.09 -8.25
C ASN A 293 14.67 13.46 -6.78
N ALA A 294 15.04 12.49 -5.93
CA ALA A 294 15.21 12.71 -4.50
C ALA A 294 16.66 13.09 -4.09
N LYS A 295 17.66 12.58 -4.80
CA LYS A 295 19.09 12.70 -4.42
C LYS A 295 19.97 13.24 -5.56
N GLY A 296 19.36 13.70 -6.65
CA GLY A 296 20.07 14.15 -7.85
C GLY A 296 20.46 13.01 -8.79
N ALA A 297 20.68 13.38 -10.05
CA ALA A 297 20.98 12.44 -11.13
C ALA A 297 22.39 11.83 -10.99
N ALA A 298 22.47 10.54 -10.66
CA ALA A 298 23.77 9.84 -10.64
C ALA A 298 24.25 9.49 -12.06
N HIS A 299 25.54 9.67 -12.37
CA HIS A 299 26.14 9.45 -13.70
C HIS A 299 26.93 8.14 -13.86
N SER A 300 26.67 7.14 -13.02
CA SER A 300 27.31 5.81 -13.13
C SER A 300 26.80 4.99 -14.32
N ALA A 301 27.61 4.05 -14.84
CA ALA A 301 27.17 3.09 -15.87
C ALA A 301 25.89 2.32 -15.45
N GLY A 302 25.78 1.96 -14.17
CA GLY A 302 24.61 1.28 -13.63
C GLY A 302 23.36 2.16 -13.49
N SER A 303 23.48 3.48 -13.32
CA SER A 303 22.31 4.38 -13.34
C SER A 303 21.85 4.65 -14.76
N THR A 304 22.77 4.81 -15.72
CA THR A 304 22.44 4.94 -17.15
C THR A 304 21.71 3.71 -17.69
N LEU A 305 22.18 2.49 -17.38
CA LEU A 305 21.51 1.25 -17.81
C LEU A 305 20.10 1.12 -17.25
N ARG A 306 19.86 1.55 -16.00
CA ARG A 306 18.51 1.55 -15.40
C ARG A 306 17.59 2.58 -16.04
N ARG A 307 18.09 3.79 -16.37
CA ARG A 307 17.31 4.79 -17.13
C ARG A 307 16.91 4.29 -18.51
N TYR A 308 17.86 3.66 -19.22
CA TYR A 308 17.59 3.03 -20.51
C TYR A 308 16.52 1.92 -20.39
N ASN A 309 16.64 1.06 -19.37
CA ASN A 309 15.64 0.02 -19.11
C ASN A 309 14.27 0.58 -18.72
N GLU A 310 14.22 1.69 -17.98
CA GLU A 310 12.97 2.40 -17.66
C GLU A 310 12.32 2.97 -18.93
N GLN A 311 13.08 3.60 -19.81
CA GLN A 311 12.57 4.12 -21.08
C GLN A 311 12.10 3.00 -22.01
N ALA A 312 12.91 1.94 -22.17
CA ALA A 312 12.51 0.79 -22.98
C ALA A 312 11.27 0.09 -22.42
N LEU A 313 11.08 0.08 -21.09
CA LEU A 313 9.84 -0.41 -20.48
C LEU A 313 8.64 0.45 -20.86
N VAL A 314 8.80 1.79 -20.86
CA VAL A 314 7.76 2.73 -21.29
C VAL A 314 7.37 2.48 -22.73
N ASP A 315 8.35 2.33 -23.62
CA ASP A 315 8.13 2.14 -25.05
C ASP A 315 7.43 0.80 -25.34
N ASP A 316 7.88 -0.29 -24.71
CA ASP A 316 7.25 -1.62 -24.83
C ASP A 316 5.79 -1.60 -24.35
N VAL A 317 5.51 -0.94 -23.22
CA VAL A 317 4.15 -0.83 -22.67
C VAL A 317 3.25 -0.03 -23.60
N ARG A 318 3.71 1.10 -24.12
CA ARG A 318 2.93 1.94 -25.03
C ARG A 318 2.71 1.28 -26.40
N ALA A 319 3.70 0.54 -26.90
CA ALA A 319 3.53 -0.30 -28.09
C ALA A 319 2.42 -1.35 -27.87
N LEU A 320 2.46 -2.08 -26.76
CA LEU A 320 1.44 -3.08 -26.44
C LEU A 320 0.03 -2.47 -26.31
N LEU A 321 -0.10 -1.32 -25.64
CA LEU A 321 -1.40 -0.65 -25.49
C LEU A 321 -1.95 -0.20 -26.85
N ARG A 322 -1.11 0.25 -27.78
CA ARG A 322 -1.52 0.58 -29.15
C ARG A 322 -1.98 -0.66 -29.90
N ASP A 323 -1.24 -1.77 -29.82
CA ASP A 323 -1.61 -3.03 -30.46
C ASP A 323 -2.95 -3.57 -29.94
N TRP A 324 -3.23 -3.36 -28.65
CA TRP A 324 -4.46 -3.83 -28.00
C TRP A 324 -5.58 -2.78 -27.98
N LYS A 325 -5.41 -1.63 -28.64
CA LYS A 325 -6.39 -0.54 -28.62
C LYS A 325 -7.81 -1.01 -28.94
N ALA A 326 -7.97 -1.85 -29.98
CA ALA A 326 -9.28 -2.37 -30.37
C ALA A 326 -9.96 -3.19 -29.26
N LEU A 327 -9.21 -3.99 -28.51
CA LEU A 327 -9.72 -4.77 -27.37
C LEU A 327 -9.97 -3.89 -26.13
N LEU A 328 -9.14 -2.88 -25.91
CA LEU A 328 -9.31 -1.95 -24.78
C LEU A 328 -10.54 -1.06 -24.97
N ASP A 329 -10.79 -0.61 -26.20
CA ASP A 329 -11.94 0.22 -26.53
C ASP A 329 -13.26 -0.55 -26.28
N THR A 330 -13.31 -1.86 -26.59
CA THR A 330 -14.48 -2.72 -26.38
C THR A 330 -14.60 -3.34 -24.97
N SER A 331 -13.62 -3.12 -24.09
CA SER A 331 -13.63 -3.67 -22.72
C SER A 331 -14.67 -2.97 -21.84
N GLU A 332 -15.38 -3.74 -21.01
CA GLU A 332 -16.36 -3.19 -20.06
C GLU A 332 -15.69 -2.44 -18.91
N LEU A 333 -14.64 -3.03 -18.34
CA LEU A 333 -13.90 -2.51 -17.20
C LEU A 333 -12.39 -2.65 -17.40
N LEU A 334 -11.65 -1.68 -16.89
CA LEU A 334 -10.20 -1.59 -16.98
C LEU A 334 -9.60 -1.61 -15.57
N PHE A 335 -9.16 -2.78 -15.10
CA PHE A 335 -8.50 -2.93 -13.80
C PHE A 335 -7.01 -2.65 -13.92
N VAL A 336 -6.56 -1.55 -13.34
CA VAL A 336 -5.17 -1.12 -13.43
C VAL A 336 -4.56 -0.94 -12.05
N ARG A 337 -3.42 -1.61 -11.82
CA ARG A 337 -2.53 -1.35 -10.71
C ARG A 337 -1.19 -0.83 -11.22
N ALA A 338 -0.90 0.42 -10.92
CA ALA A 338 0.40 1.03 -11.19
C ALA A 338 1.04 1.50 -9.88
N THR A 339 2.19 0.91 -9.54
CA THR A 339 2.88 1.20 -8.28
C THR A 339 3.86 2.36 -8.48
N GLY A 340 3.63 3.51 -7.84
CA GLY A 340 4.49 4.70 -7.94
C GLY A 340 4.12 5.64 -9.11
N VAL A 341 4.55 6.90 -9.01
CA VAL A 341 4.18 7.99 -9.92
C VAL A 341 4.69 7.74 -11.34
N THR A 342 5.94 7.29 -11.51
CA THR A 342 6.53 7.01 -12.83
C THR A 342 5.71 6.00 -13.62
N ASN A 343 5.33 4.88 -12.98
CA ASN A 343 4.56 3.83 -13.64
C ASN A 343 3.13 4.28 -13.97
N ARG A 344 2.52 5.16 -13.14
CA ARG A 344 1.23 5.80 -13.47
C ARG A 344 1.38 6.71 -14.68
N ARG A 345 2.45 7.49 -14.75
CA ARG A 345 2.76 8.36 -15.91
C ARG A 345 3.02 7.55 -17.19
N THR A 346 3.60 6.36 -17.09
CA THR A 346 3.77 5.45 -18.25
C THR A 346 2.43 5.11 -18.91
N LEU A 347 1.39 4.85 -18.09
CA LEU A 347 0.07 4.45 -18.58
C LEU A 347 -0.83 5.65 -18.92
N PHE A 348 -0.87 6.66 -18.06
CA PHE A 348 -1.85 7.78 -18.10
C PHE A 348 -1.24 9.16 -18.39
N GLY A 349 0.09 9.27 -18.46
CA GLY A 349 0.74 10.54 -18.75
C GLY A 349 0.45 11.01 -20.19
N PRO A 350 0.74 12.28 -20.51
CA PRO A 350 0.64 12.76 -21.87
C PRO A 350 1.70 12.06 -22.75
N TYR A 351 1.27 11.44 -23.84
CA TYR A 351 2.13 10.92 -24.91
C TYR A 351 1.37 10.79 -26.22
N GLU A 352 2.10 10.77 -27.33
CA GLU A 352 1.55 10.62 -28.66
C GLU A 352 0.82 9.28 -28.81
N GLY A 353 -0.43 9.31 -29.28
CA GLY A 353 -1.26 8.11 -29.41
C GLY A 353 -1.72 7.52 -28.07
N GLN A 354 -1.99 8.36 -27.07
CA GLN A 354 -2.48 7.95 -25.75
C GLN A 354 -3.74 7.07 -25.85
N VAL A 355 -3.63 5.83 -25.35
CA VAL A 355 -4.72 4.84 -25.38
C VAL A 355 -5.57 4.90 -24.11
N LEU A 356 -4.93 5.01 -22.93
CA LEU A 356 -5.61 5.06 -21.63
C LEU A 356 -5.65 6.49 -21.08
N ARG A 357 -6.85 6.94 -20.66
CA ARG A 357 -7.08 8.27 -20.09
C ARG A 357 -7.36 8.18 -18.59
N HIS A 358 -7.00 9.22 -17.84
CA HIS A 358 -7.24 9.28 -16.40
C HIS A 358 -8.75 9.42 -16.07
N ASN A 359 -9.51 10.12 -16.92
CA ASN A 359 -10.95 10.34 -16.79
C ASN A 359 -11.82 9.22 -17.40
N ASP A 360 -11.27 8.03 -17.65
CA ASP A 360 -12.07 6.90 -18.14
C ASP A 360 -12.93 6.33 -17.00
N SER A 361 -14.25 6.38 -17.15
CA SER A 361 -15.23 5.91 -16.17
C SER A 361 -15.18 4.38 -15.95
N ARG A 362 -14.49 3.63 -16.81
CA ARG A 362 -14.27 2.17 -16.71
C ARG A 362 -13.04 1.83 -15.88
N LEU A 363 -12.19 2.80 -15.57
CA LEU A 363 -10.95 2.58 -14.82
C LEU A 363 -11.23 2.21 -13.36
N ARG A 364 -10.67 1.10 -12.89
CA ARG A 364 -10.81 0.62 -11.51
C ARG A 364 -9.47 0.20 -10.93
N GLY A 365 -9.30 0.43 -9.63
CA GLY A 365 -8.23 -0.19 -8.86
C GLY A 365 -8.62 -1.59 -8.40
N LEU A 366 -7.65 -2.44 -8.09
CA LEU A 366 -7.89 -3.74 -7.48
C LEU A 366 -8.23 -3.57 -5.98
N PRO A 367 -9.39 -4.06 -5.50
CA PRO A 367 -9.89 -3.80 -4.13
C PRO A 367 -9.25 -4.69 -3.06
N PHE A 368 -8.17 -5.39 -3.38
CA PHE A 368 -7.45 -6.29 -2.49
C PHE A 368 -5.94 -6.21 -2.74
N SER A 369 -5.16 -6.81 -1.84
CA SER A 369 -3.71 -6.87 -1.99
C SER A 369 -3.29 -7.81 -3.13
N THR A 370 -2.35 -7.34 -3.93
CA THR A 370 -1.83 -8.05 -5.11
C THR A 370 -0.34 -8.26 -4.97
N ARG A 371 0.16 -9.38 -5.51
CA ARG A 371 1.58 -9.74 -5.53
C ARG A 371 2.29 -9.10 -6.72
N ARG A 372 3.48 -9.62 -7.05
CA ARG A 372 4.31 -9.18 -8.19
C ARG A 372 3.55 -9.36 -9.51
N ALA A 373 3.69 -8.39 -10.42
CA ALA A 373 3.06 -8.42 -11.74
C ALA A 373 3.54 -9.63 -12.56
N THR A 374 2.66 -10.64 -12.67
CA THR A 374 2.85 -11.89 -13.42
C THR A 374 1.51 -12.34 -13.98
N GLN A 375 1.51 -13.21 -15.00
CA GLN A 375 0.26 -13.76 -15.55
C GLN A 375 -0.53 -14.54 -14.48
N ASN A 376 0.15 -15.32 -13.65
CA ASN A 376 -0.50 -16.09 -12.58
C ASN A 376 -1.16 -15.17 -11.55
N GLU A 377 -0.55 -14.03 -11.23
CA GLU A 377 -1.13 -13.04 -10.32
C GLU A 377 -2.33 -12.32 -10.94
N LEU A 378 -2.29 -12.02 -12.24
CA LEU A 378 -3.44 -11.50 -12.97
C LEU A 378 -4.59 -12.50 -12.97
N MET A 379 -4.32 -13.78 -13.25
CA MET A 379 -5.32 -14.85 -13.23
C MET A 379 -5.91 -15.05 -11.83
N ARG A 380 -5.06 -15.08 -10.79
CA ARG A 380 -5.51 -15.10 -9.39
C ARG A 380 -6.42 -13.92 -9.07
N SER A 381 -6.04 -12.72 -9.50
CA SER A 381 -6.82 -11.50 -9.27
C SER A 381 -8.15 -11.52 -10.01
N PHE A 382 -8.19 -12.04 -11.24
CA PHE A 382 -9.43 -12.23 -11.99
C PHE A 382 -10.37 -13.21 -11.28
N ILE A 383 -9.86 -14.38 -10.86
CA ILE A 383 -10.65 -15.37 -10.11
C ILE A 383 -11.15 -14.79 -8.79
N GLU A 384 -10.31 -14.03 -8.08
CA GLU A 384 -10.68 -13.39 -6.82
C GLU A 384 -11.78 -12.34 -7.00
N LEU A 385 -11.69 -11.50 -8.04
CA LEU A 385 -12.70 -10.50 -8.36
C LEU A 385 -14.04 -11.13 -8.71
N THR A 386 -14.02 -12.16 -9.55
CA THR A 386 -15.22 -12.75 -10.18
C THR A 386 -15.86 -13.89 -9.39
N ARG A 387 -15.30 -14.24 -8.24
CA ARG A 387 -15.86 -15.24 -7.33
C ARG A 387 -16.71 -14.59 -6.25
N LEU A 388 -17.94 -15.07 -6.11
CA LEU A 388 -18.84 -14.68 -5.01
C LEU A 388 -18.24 -15.17 -3.67
N LYS A 389 -18.15 -14.28 -2.69
CA LYS A 389 -17.62 -14.59 -1.35
C LYS A 389 -18.76 -15.10 -0.47
N VAL A 390 -18.47 -16.01 0.44
CA VAL A 390 -19.41 -16.40 1.51
C VAL A 390 -18.77 -16.00 2.82
N ARG A 391 -19.49 -15.21 3.64
CA ARG A 391 -19.05 -14.89 5.00
C ARG A 391 -20.20 -15.01 5.97
N GLU A 392 -19.87 -15.54 7.14
CA GLU A 392 -20.71 -15.41 8.32
C GLU A 392 -20.51 -14.01 8.92
N VAL A 393 -21.61 -13.28 9.14
CA VAL A 393 -21.65 -12.00 9.82
C VAL A 393 -22.64 -12.17 10.97
N VAL A 394 -22.11 -12.52 12.14
CA VAL A 394 -22.89 -12.53 13.38
C VAL A 394 -23.17 -11.07 13.75
N PRO A 395 -24.44 -10.64 13.88
CA PRO A 395 -24.74 -9.32 14.41
C PRO A 395 -24.31 -9.29 15.87
N GLU A 396 -23.32 -8.46 16.20
CA GLU A 396 -23.05 -8.10 17.60
C GLU A 396 -24.33 -7.46 18.15
N LYS A 397 -24.95 -8.06 19.17
CA LYS A 397 -25.94 -7.37 19.99
C LYS A 397 -25.21 -6.24 20.69
N GLU A 398 -25.45 -5.00 20.26
CA GLU A 398 -25.13 -3.82 21.04
C GLU A 398 -25.90 -3.91 22.38
N THR A 399 -25.23 -4.29 23.46
CA THR A 399 -25.72 -4.00 24.80
C THR A 399 -25.40 -2.53 25.09
N LYS A 400 -26.24 -1.63 24.59
CA LYS A 400 -26.32 -0.25 25.07
C LYS A 400 -27.14 -0.25 26.36
N GLU A 401 -26.48 -0.35 27.51
CA GLU A 401 -27.06 0.20 28.75
C GLU A 401 -26.74 1.69 28.80
N ALA A 402 -27.70 2.50 28.33
CA ALA A 402 -27.73 3.93 28.55
C ALA A 402 -28.31 4.23 29.94
N GLN A 403 -27.70 5.21 30.60
CA GLN A 403 -27.89 5.60 31.99
C GLN A 403 -29.24 6.29 32.28
N GLN A 404 -29.58 6.26 33.58
CA GLN A 404 -30.32 7.24 34.43
C GLN A 404 -31.72 6.82 34.92
N PRO A 405 -32.21 7.32 36.09
CA PRO A 405 -31.55 7.76 37.33
C PRO A 405 -32.27 7.33 38.65
N ARG A 406 -31.56 7.28 39.81
CA ARG A 406 -31.91 7.86 41.14
C ARG A 406 -31.29 7.11 42.35
N ALA A 407 -30.75 7.91 43.27
CA ALA A 407 -30.35 7.58 44.65
C ALA A 407 -31.56 7.32 45.58
N PRO A 408 -31.42 6.96 46.89
CA PRO A 408 -30.24 6.61 47.70
C PRO A 408 -30.34 5.21 48.38
N PRO A 409 -29.27 4.69 49.02
CA PRO A 409 -29.31 3.39 49.70
C PRO A 409 -29.82 3.50 51.15
N ARG A 410 -30.62 2.54 51.59
CA ARG A 410 -30.85 2.25 53.01
C ARG A 410 -30.32 0.86 53.39
N SER A 411 -29.24 0.93 54.17
CA SER A 411 -28.78 0.06 55.26
C SER A 411 -28.83 -1.47 55.12
N ALA A 412 -27.60 -2.00 55.04
CA ALA A 412 -27.00 -3.02 55.91
C ALA A 412 -27.52 -4.47 55.84
N GLY A 413 -26.63 -5.35 55.34
CA GLY A 413 -26.71 -6.80 55.47
C GLY A 413 -25.48 -7.47 54.84
N SER A 414 -24.45 -7.68 55.66
CA SER A 414 -23.12 -8.22 55.38
C SER A 414 -23.03 -9.53 54.57
N LYS A 415 -22.07 -9.60 53.62
CA LYS A 415 -21.21 -10.78 53.32
C LYS A 415 -19.93 -10.35 52.56
N ALA A 416 -18.83 -11.07 52.85
CA ALA A 416 -17.42 -10.78 52.56
C ALA A 416 -16.98 -10.86 51.06
N PRO A 417 -15.78 -10.37 50.69
CA PRO A 417 -15.48 -9.76 49.38
C PRO A 417 -14.96 -10.72 48.30
N LYS A 418 -15.15 -10.36 47.01
CA LYS A 418 -14.41 -10.87 45.85
C LYS A 418 -13.83 -9.71 45.02
N PRO A 419 -12.65 -9.85 44.37
CA PRO A 419 -11.73 -8.76 44.06
C PRO A 419 -11.80 -8.21 42.61
N LYS A 420 -11.13 -7.07 42.40
CA LYS A 420 -11.12 -6.12 41.27
C LYS A 420 -10.37 -6.59 39.99
N LEU A 421 -10.85 -7.60 39.25
CA LEU A 421 -10.03 -8.25 38.21
C LEU A 421 -10.26 -7.85 36.73
N GLU A 422 -11.16 -6.93 36.37
CA GLU A 422 -11.37 -6.60 34.94
C GLU A 422 -10.39 -5.53 34.41
N GLU A 423 -10.00 -4.54 35.21
CA GLU A 423 -9.09 -3.45 34.80
C GLU A 423 -7.61 -3.93 34.64
N GLU A 424 -7.19 -4.91 35.43
CA GLU A 424 -5.85 -5.51 35.36
C GLU A 424 -5.66 -6.34 34.07
N GLU A 425 -6.73 -6.94 33.54
CA GLU A 425 -6.65 -7.69 32.29
C GLU A 425 -6.59 -6.79 31.06
N GLU A 426 -7.32 -5.67 31.04
CA GLU A 426 -7.26 -4.68 29.97
C GLU A 426 -5.87 -4.02 29.87
N THR A 427 -5.27 -3.69 31.02
CA THR A 427 -3.92 -3.11 31.08
C THR A 427 -2.85 -4.13 30.63
N ALA A 428 -2.98 -5.40 31.02
CA ALA A 428 -2.08 -6.46 30.57
C ALA A 428 -2.15 -6.71 29.04
N LEU A 429 -3.34 -6.61 28.43
CA LEU A 429 -3.52 -6.69 26.98
C LEU A 429 -2.80 -5.53 26.27
N LEU A 430 -2.92 -4.31 26.81
CA LEU A 430 -2.25 -3.14 26.27
C LEU A 430 -0.71 -3.27 26.35
N HIS A 431 -0.19 -3.70 27.50
CA HIS A 431 1.25 -3.96 27.66
C HIS A 431 1.74 -5.05 26.70
N THR A 432 0.97 -6.13 26.52
CA THR A 432 1.30 -7.18 25.55
C THR A 432 1.44 -6.61 24.14
N SER A 433 0.47 -5.82 23.68
CA SER A 433 0.49 -5.23 22.34
C SER A 433 1.72 -4.33 22.12
N GLN A 434 2.05 -3.47 23.08
CA GLN A 434 3.20 -2.56 23.00
C GLN A 434 4.54 -3.31 23.02
N LEU A 435 4.71 -4.27 23.93
CA LEU A 435 5.94 -5.07 24.03
C LEU A 435 6.18 -5.88 22.75
N GLN A 436 5.14 -6.53 22.22
CA GLN A 436 5.24 -7.24 20.94
C GLN A 436 5.60 -6.31 19.78
N ALA A 437 5.08 -5.08 19.77
CA ALA A 437 5.40 -4.09 18.73
C ALA A 437 6.87 -3.64 18.79
N PHE A 438 7.44 -3.44 19.98
CA PHE A 438 8.86 -3.10 20.12
C PHE A 438 9.77 -4.25 19.72
N ILE A 439 9.41 -5.49 20.09
CA ILE A 439 10.17 -6.70 19.73
C ILE A 439 10.14 -6.92 18.21
N ARG A 440 8.96 -6.87 17.56
CA ARG A 440 8.85 -7.01 16.09
C ARG A 440 9.61 -5.95 15.30
N ARG A 441 9.87 -4.78 15.90
CA ARG A 441 10.63 -3.68 15.30
C ARG A 441 12.11 -3.67 15.71
N SER A 442 12.58 -4.64 16.49
CA SER A 442 13.95 -4.73 17.02
C SER A 442 14.43 -3.47 17.75
N LYS A 443 13.53 -2.76 18.46
CA LYS A 443 13.87 -1.52 19.18
C LYS A 443 14.25 -1.81 20.63
N VAL A 444 15.49 -2.28 20.85
CA VAL A 444 16.01 -2.65 22.19
C VAL A 444 15.89 -1.53 23.23
N PRO A 445 16.32 -0.27 22.96
CA PRO A 445 16.26 0.78 23.97
C PRO A 445 14.82 1.14 24.35
N ALA A 446 13.93 1.25 23.36
CA ALA A 446 12.52 1.55 23.60
C ALA A 446 11.82 0.44 24.39
N LEU A 447 12.16 -0.84 24.13
CA LEU A 447 11.64 -1.98 24.86
C LEU A 447 12.05 -1.92 26.34
N LEU A 448 13.33 -1.68 26.64
CA LEU A 448 13.83 -1.60 28.01
C LEU A 448 13.27 -0.37 28.75
N SER A 449 13.20 0.79 28.08
CA SER A 449 12.58 1.98 28.65
C SER A 449 11.10 1.78 28.97
N TYR A 450 10.35 1.09 28.09
CA TYR A 450 8.95 0.79 28.34
C TYR A 450 8.77 -0.14 29.54
N LEU A 451 9.58 -1.20 29.65
CA LEU A 451 9.55 -2.09 30.81
C LEU A 451 9.84 -1.33 32.12
N ALA A 452 10.86 -0.46 32.12
CA ALA A 452 11.22 0.34 33.28
C ALA A 452 10.13 1.36 33.66
N ASN A 453 9.59 2.10 32.68
CA ASN A 453 8.59 3.16 32.92
C ASN A 453 7.27 2.62 33.46
N HIS A 454 6.91 1.39 33.08
CA HIS A 454 5.68 0.74 33.52
C HIS A 454 5.88 -0.26 34.67
N GLY A 455 7.10 -0.35 35.23
CA GLY A 455 7.40 -1.28 36.32
C GLY A 455 7.21 -2.76 35.96
N LEU A 456 7.34 -3.12 34.68
CA LEU A 456 7.12 -4.46 34.16
C LEU A 456 8.42 -5.28 34.19
N SER A 457 8.31 -6.56 34.56
CA SER A 457 9.43 -7.50 34.44
C SER A 457 9.73 -7.85 32.97
N ALA A 458 10.99 -8.11 32.64
CA ALA A 458 11.37 -8.64 31.32
C ALA A 458 10.79 -10.04 31.05
N ASP A 459 10.36 -10.74 32.11
CA ASP A 459 9.63 -12.00 32.04
C ASP A 459 8.11 -11.81 31.94
N PHE A 460 7.61 -10.62 31.61
CA PHE A 460 6.18 -10.37 31.45
C PHE A 460 5.50 -11.42 30.56
N GLU A 461 4.40 -12.00 31.04
CA GLU A 461 3.65 -13.02 30.31
C GLU A 461 2.58 -12.37 29.42
N PHE A 462 2.64 -12.68 28.13
CA PHE A 462 1.75 -12.11 27.14
C PHE A 462 0.31 -12.65 27.29
N ARG A 463 -0.66 -11.72 27.29
CA ARG A 463 -2.10 -12.01 27.30
C ARG A 463 -2.73 -11.71 25.93
N PRO A 464 -3.73 -12.49 25.47
CA PRO A 464 -4.22 -13.75 26.05
C PRO A 464 -3.23 -14.90 25.84
N VAL A 465 -3.21 -15.86 26.77
CA VAL A 465 -2.26 -16.98 26.77
C VAL A 465 -2.47 -17.89 25.55
N ASP A 466 -3.72 -18.07 25.11
CA ASP A 466 -4.07 -18.92 23.96
C ASP A 466 -3.41 -18.49 22.65
N GLN A 467 -3.25 -17.18 22.43
CA GLN A 467 -2.63 -16.65 21.21
C GLN A 467 -1.10 -16.67 21.25
N ASN A 468 -0.53 -16.71 22.46
CA ASN A 468 0.91 -16.58 22.69
C ASN A 468 1.56 -17.89 23.19
N HIS A 469 0.91 -19.04 22.99
CA HIS A 469 1.38 -20.35 23.45
C HIS A 469 2.82 -20.68 23.02
N HIS A 470 3.19 -20.37 21.77
CA HIS A 470 4.52 -20.66 21.23
C HIS A 470 5.60 -19.72 21.77
N SER A 471 5.25 -18.45 22.00
CA SER A 471 6.18 -17.41 22.46
C SER A 471 5.53 -16.58 23.58
N PRO A 472 5.41 -17.14 24.81
CA PRO A 472 4.61 -16.55 25.87
C PRO A 472 5.25 -15.32 26.53
N ARG A 473 6.56 -15.11 26.33
CA ARG A 473 7.33 -14.03 26.99
C ARG A 473 8.22 -13.27 25.99
N PRO A 474 8.66 -12.04 26.32
CA PRO A 474 9.54 -11.23 25.47
C PRO A 474 10.76 -11.98 24.93
N LEU A 475 11.44 -12.75 25.80
CA LEU A 475 12.64 -13.50 25.41
C LEU A 475 12.35 -14.62 24.40
N HIS A 476 11.24 -15.35 24.56
CA HIS A 476 10.79 -16.36 23.60
C HIS A 476 10.47 -15.73 22.22
N LEU A 477 9.78 -14.59 22.23
CA LEU A 477 9.44 -13.89 20.99
C LEU A 477 10.69 -13.34 20.29
N ALA A 478 11.62 -12.75 21.04
CA ALA A 478 12.90 -12.26 20.52
C ALA A 478 13.74 -13.40 19.90
N ALA A 479 13.78 -14.57 20.55
CA ALA A 479 14.48 -15.74 20.04
C ALA A 479 13.83 -16.32 18.77
N SER A 480 12.49 -16.46 18.75
CA SER A 480 11.75 -16.94 17.57
C SER A 480 11.91 -16.04 16.33
N GLN A 481 12.15 -14.74 16.55
CA GLN A 481 12.39 -13.77 15.48
C GLN A 481 13.85 -13.70 15.03
N ASN A 482 14.74 -14.51 15.63
CA ASN A 482 16.17 -14.54 15.29
C ASN A 482 16.81 -13.14 15.40
N SER A 483 16.59 -12.45 16.53
CA SER A 483 17.11 -11.11 16.78
C SER A 483 18.19 -11.11 17.89
N PRO A 484 19.49 -11.24 17.52
CA PRO A 484 20.60 -11.24 18.48
C PRO A 484 20.63 -10.00 19.40
N PRO A 485 20.39 -8.76 18.91
CA PRO A 485 20.41 -7.57 19.77
C PRO A 485 19.32 -7.57 20.85
N LEU A 486 18.13 -8.09 20.54
CA LEU A 486 17.03 -8.18 21.51
C LEU A 486 17.31 -9.22 22.57
N VAL A 487 17.80 -10.40 22.18
CA VAL A 487 18.17 -11.48 23.12
C VAL A 487 19.25 -11.00 24.08
N LEU A 488 20.34 -10.42 23.56
CA LEU A 488 21.42 -9.91 24.39
C LEU A 488 20.92 -8.79 25.32
N GLY A 489 20.12 -7.85 24.80
CA GLY A 489 19.59 -6.74 25.59
C GLY A 489 18.62 -7.17 26.70
N LEU A 490 17.73 -8.12 26.42
CA LEU A 490 16.78 -8.67 27.39
C LEU A 490 17.48 -9.48 28.49
N LEU A 491 18.51 -10.26 28.16
CA LEU A 491 19.25 -11.05 29.16
C LEU A 491 20.15 -10.18 30.05
N THR A 492 20.93 -9.28 29.44
CA THR A 492 21.97 -8.52 30.16
C THR A 492 21.40 -7.31 30.90
N ARG A 493 20.49 -6.56 30.27
CA ARG A 493 19.93 -5.31 30.81
C ARG A 493 18.51 -5.46 31.32
N GLY A 494 17.70 -6.29 30.65
CA GLY A 494 16.33 -6.57 31.07
C GLY A 494 16.22 -7.58 32.22
N GLY A 495 17.24 -8.44 32.38
CA GLY A 495 17.24 -9.49 33.41
C GLY A 495 16.27 -10.64 33.15
N ALA A 496 15.88 -10.89 31.89
CA ALA A 496 14.99 -12.00 31.55
C ALA A 496 15.62 -13.37 31.87
N ASP A 497 14.80 -14.33 32.32
CA ASP A 497 15.24 -15.68 32.65
C ASP A 497 15.27 -16.59 31.40
N PRO A 498 16.44 -17.11 31.01
CA PRO A 498 16.56 -18.02 29.87
C PRO A 498 16.05 -19.44 30.15
N CYS A 499 15.77 -19.80 31.40
CA CYS A 499 15.39 -21.17 31.81
C CYS A 499 13.88 -21.43 31.68
N VAL A 500 13.06 -20.39 31.51
CA VAL A 500 11.60 -20.52 31.43
C VAL A 500 11.21 -21.24 30.15
N GLN A 501 10.39 -22.28 30.27
CA GLN A 501 9.88 -23.04 29.12
C GLN A 501 8.54 -22.47 28.65
N ASN A 502 8.28 -22.53 27.34
CA ASN A 502 6.95 -22.30 26.79
C ASN A 502 6.02 -23.51 27.04
N ALA A 503 4.76 -23.41 26.63
CA ALA A 503 3.81 -24.50 26.81
C ALA A 503 4.08 -25.74 25.92
N GLU A 504 5.05 -25.66 24.99
CA GLU A 504 5.59 -26.82 24.26
C GLU A 504 6.81 -27.46 24.98
N GLY A 505 7.19 -26.95 26.16
CA GLY A 505 8.36 -27.41 26.92
C GLY A 505 9.71 -26.92 26.37
N LYS A 506 9.71 -25.96 25.44
CA LYS A 506 10.93 -25.43 24.81
C LYS A 506 11.44 -24.19 25.50
N THR A 507 12.76 -24.06 25.61
CA THR A 507 13.40 -22.86 26.14
C THR A 507 13.55 -21.79 25.04
N PRO A 508 13.75 -20.50 25.37
CA PRO A 508 14.03 -19.45 24.40
C PRO A 508 15.23 -19.79 23.50
N PHE A 509 16.26 -20.44 24.04
CA PHE A 509 17.43 -20.83 23.25
C PHE A 509 17.07 -21.85 22.15
N GLU A 510 16.18 -22.80 22.44
CA GLU A 510 15.74 -23.81 21.46
C GLU A 510 14.85 -23.23 20.35
N LEU A 511 14.16 -22.13 20.63
CA LEU A 511 13.38 -21.39 19.63
C LEU A 511 14.26 -20.60 18.66
N ALA A 512 15.53 -20.33 18.99
CA ALA A 512 16.45 -19.61 18.12
C ALA A 512 16.91 -20.50 16.94
N GLY A 513 16.50 -20.12 15.74
CA GLY A 513 16.79 -20.85 14.50
C GLY A 513 18.09 -20.44 13.80
N ASP A 514 18.59 -19.24 14.06
CA ASP A 514 19.83 -18.74 13.47
C ASP A 514 21.03 -18.87 14.42
N ARG A 515 22.23 -18.95 13.83
CA ARG A 515 23.47 -19.06 14.59
C ARG A 515 23.76 -17.81 15.41
N GLY A 516 23.48 -16.62 14.87
CA GLY A 516 23.79 -15.35 15.51
C GLY A 516 23.03 -15.16 16.83
N THR A 517 21.74 -15.49 16.85
CA THR A 517 20.94 -15.41 18.09
C THR A 517 21.37 -16.46 19.11
N ARG A 518 21.73 -17.67 18.67
CA ARG A 518 22.30 -18.71 19.56
C ARG A 518 23.61 -18.27 20.18
N ASP A 519 24.50 -17.63 19.40
CA ASP A 519 25.74 -17.07 19.92
C ASP A 519 25.46 -15.89 20.88
N ALA A 520 24.39 -15.11 20.70
CA ALA A 520 23.99 -14.07 21.65
C ALA A 520 23.64 -14.62 23.05
N PHE A 521 23.01 -15.80 23.16
CA PHE A 521 22.82 -16.49 24.45
C PHE A 521 24.14 -16.89 25.09
N ARG A 522 25.12 -17.34 24.29
CA ARG A 522 26.45 -17.74 24.77
C ARG A 522 27.30 -16.53 25.20
N VAL A 523 27.12 -15.39 24.53
CA VAL A 523 27.68 -14.10 24.94
C VAL A 523 27.05 -13.64 26.25
N ALA A 524 25.72 -13.71 26.37
CA ALA A 524 25.05 -13.41 27.63
C ALA A 524 25.52 -14.32 28.79
N ARG A 525 25.75 -15.62 28.53
CA ARG A 525 26.38 -16.56 29.48
C ARG A 525 27.77 -16.12 29.93
N SER A 526 28.58 -15.57 29.02
CA SER A 526 29.90 -15.03 29.36
C SER A 526 29.83 -13.73 30.18
N GLU A 527 28.91 -12.83 29.83
CA GLU A 527 28.79 -11.50 30.47
C GLU A 527 28.14 -11.57 31.86
N LEU A 528 27.16 -12.46 32.04
CA LEU A 528 26.43 -12.62 33.31
C LEU A 528 27.10 -13.63 34.25
N GLY A 529 28.03 -14.44 33.75
CA GLY A 529 28.69 -15.51 34.48
C GLY A 529 27.83 -16.76 34.67
N GLU A 530 28.47 -17.85 35.10
CA GLU A 530 27.80 -19.15 35.27
C GLU A 530 26.90 -19.21 36.51
N ALA A 531 27.10 -18.31 37.48
CA ALA A 531 26.36 -18.31 38.73
C ALA A 531 24.95 -17.69 38.64
N LYS A 532 24.68 -16.86 37.61
CA LYS A 532 23.43 -16.10 37.55
C LYS A 532 22.22 -16.94 37.15
N TRP A 533 22.41 -17.88 36.23
CA TRP A 533 21.35 -18.74 35.70
C TRP A 533 21.86 -20.17 35.54
N ALA A 534 20.95 -21.15 35.63
CA ALA A 534 21.25 -22.54 35.30
C ALA A 534 21.31 -22.73 33.78
N TRP A 535 22.39 -22.24 33.15
CA TRP A 535 22.55 -22.21 31.70
C TRP A 535 22.41 -23.57 31.01
N ASP A 536 22.79 -24.64 31.70
CA ASP A 536 22.66 -26.00 31.20
C ASP A 536 21.19 -26.46 31.18
N ALA A 537 20.36 -25.99 32.12
CA ALA A 537 18.91 -26.22 32.10
C ALA A 537 18.21 -25.41 31.00
N ALA A 538 18.78 -24.27 30.61
CA ALA A 538 18.32 -23.48 29.47
C ALA A 538 18.75 -24.05 28.10
N ASN A 539 19.52 -25.15 28.09
CA ASN A 539 20.14 -25.75 26.91
C ASN A 539 21.12 -24.82 26.17
N VAL A 540 21.69 -23.82 26.84
CA VAL A 540 22.67 -22.88 26.27
C VAL A 540 24.09 -23.48 26.32
N PRO A 541 24.77 -23.68 25.18
CA PRO A 541 26.13 -24.23 25.14
C PRO A 541 27.17 -23.36 25.85
N ALA A 542 28.41 -23.86 25.94
CA ALA A 542 29.55 -23.18 26.57
C ALA A 542 29.67 -21.70 26.15
N ALA A 543 30.01 -20.85 27.13
CA ALA A 543 30.14 -19.41 26.97
C ALA A 543 31.04 -19.03 25.78
N MET A 544 30.75 -17.90 25.16
CA MET A 544 31.52 -17.33 24.05
C MET A 544 31.68 -15.84 24.29
N THR A 545 32.87 -15.29 24.08
CA THR A 545 33.07 -13.86 24.28
C THR A 545 32.42 -13.06 23.14
N LYS A 546 32.04 -11.82 23.43
CA LYS A 546 31.45 -10.92 22.43
C LYS A 546 32.36 -10.71 21.21
N ALA A 547 33.67 -10.56 21.44
CA ALA A 547 34.66 -10.39 20.38
C ALA A 547 34.76 -11.62 19.45
N GLU A 548 34.65 -12.83 20.00
CA GLU A 548 34.64 -14.07 19.20
C GLU A 548 33.37 -14.20 18.35
N ALA A 549 32.21 -13.85 18.93
CA ALA A 549 30.93 -13.86 18.22
C ALA A 549 30.93 -12.85 17.06
N ASP A 550 31.38 -11.62 17.31
CA ASP A 550 31.47 -10.56 16.30
C ASP A 550 32.49 -10.92 15.21
N GLY A 551 33.67 -11.42 15.59
CA GLY A 551 34.72 -11.84 14.66
C GLY A 551 34.30 -13.02 13.78
N ARG A 552 33.50 -13.96 14.31
CA ARG A 552 32.91 -15.03 13.51
C ARG A 552 31.90 -14.49 12.50
N GLY A 553 31.02 -13.59 12.93
CA GLY A 553 30.06 -12.93 12.04
C GLY A 553 30.74 -12.14 10.92
N GLU A 554 31.86 -11.49 11.20
CA GLU A 554 32.66 -10.79 10.18
C GLU A 554 33.33 -11.75 9.19
N ARG A 555 33.89 -12.87 9.66
CA ARG A 555 34.47 -13.89 8.77
C ARG A 555 33.42 -14.48 7.82
N GLU A 556 32.25 -14.83 8.34
CA GLU A 556 31.15 -15.38 7.52
C GLU A 556 30.66 -14.35 6.49
N ARG A 557 30.53 -13.07 6.87
CA ARG A 557 30.23 -11.98 5.92
C ARG A 557 31.31 -11.84 4.85
N SER A 558 32.58 -11.84 5.24
CA SER A 558 33.72 -11.74 4.31
C SER A 558 33.77 -12.92 3.34
N GLU A 559 33.54 -14.16 3.81
CA GLU A 559 33.49 -15.34 2.96
C GLU A 559 32.29 -15.32 1.99
N ALA A 560 31.12 -14.86 2.45
CA ALA A 560 29.95 -14.70 1.59
C ALA A 560 30.19 -13.65 0.50
N ASP A 561 30.82 -12.52 0.85
CA ASP A 561 31.17 -11.46 -0.10
C ASP A 561 32.22 -11.94 -1.10
N LYS A 562 33.23 -12.72 -0.67
CA LYS A 562 34.22 -13.36 -1.55
C LYS A 562 33.56 -14.32 -2.52
N LYS A 563 32.69 -15.22 -2.06
CA LYS A 563 31.93 -16.15 -2.92
C LYS A 563 31.02 -15.42 -3.90
N GLU A 564 30.37 -14.34 -3.49
CA GLU A 564 29.56 -13.51 -4.39
C GLU A 564 30.44 -12.80 -5.43
N ALA A 565 31.61 -12.28 -5.04
CA ALA A 565 32.56 -11.66 -5.95
C ALA A 565 33.13 -12.65 -6.98
N GLU A 566 33.47 -13.87 -6.55
CA GLU A 566 33.89 -14.95 -7.44
C GLU A 566 32.79 -15.32 -8.44
N ARG A 567 31.54 -15.45 -7.98
CA ARG A 567 30.39 -15.70 -8.86
C ARG A 567 30.21 -14.57 -9.88
N ARG A 568 30.37 -13.31 -9.46
CA ARG A 568 30.28 -12.14 -10.36
C ARG A 568 31.40 -12.13 -11.38
N LYS A 569 32.65 -12.40 -10.97
CA LYS A 569 33.79 -12.51 -11.87
C LYS A 569 33.59 -13.62 -12.89
N ALA A 570 33.10 -14.79 -12.46
CA ALA A 570 32.78 -15.90 -13.34
C ALA A 570 31.65 -15.56 -14.33
N GLU A 571 30.60 -14.84 -13.88
CA GLU A 571 29.51 -14.39 -14.76
C GLU A 571 29.98 -13.33 -15.77
N GLU A 572 30.85 -12.40 -15.35
CA GLU A 572 31.47 -11.38 -16.19
C GLU A 572 32.40 -12.00 -17.23
N GLU A 573 33.23 -12.97 -16.84
CA GLU A 573 34.11 -13.72 -17.74
C GLU A 573 33.32 -14.54 -18.77
N ARG A 574 32.21 -15.16 -18.35
CA ARG A 574 31.26 -15.82 -19.27
C ARG A 574 30.62 -14.84 -20.24
N LEU A 575 30.19 -13.67 -19.78
CA LEU A 575 29.61 -12.64 -20.66
C LEU A 575 30.65 -12.05 -21.63
N ARG A 576 31.91 -11.94 -21.20
CA ARG A 576 33.02 -11.45 -22.02
C ARG A 576 33.44 -12.46 -23.10
N THR A 577 33.42 -13.76 -22.79
CA THR A 577 33.77 -14.83 -23.74
C THR A 577 32.63 -15.18 -24.69
N GLU A 578 31.38 -15.21 -24.22
CA GLU A 578 30.23 -15.59 -25.05
C GLU A 578 29.59 -14.42 -25.83
N GLY A 579 29.92 -13.16 -25.48
CA GLY A 579 29.24 -11.96 -26.01
C GLY A 579 27.74 -11.90 -25.66
N PRO A 580 27.02 -10.82 -25.98
CA PRO A 580 25.58 -10.76 -25.76
C PRO A 580 24.86 -11.74 -26.70
N LYS A 581 24.58 -12.96 -26.22
CA LYS A 581 23.61 -13.86 -26.84
C LYS A 581 22.23 -13.25 -26.68
N VAL A 582 21.81 -12.48 -27.68
CA VAL A 582 20.39 -12.28 -27.94
C VAL A 582 19.83 -13.66 -28.19
N VAL A 583 18.95 -14.13 -27.30
CA VAL A 583 18.20 -15.36 -27.54
C VAL A 583 17.21 -15.05 -28.66
N GLU A 584 17.69 -15.13 -29.90
CA GLU A 584 16.80 -15.34 -31.03
C GLU A 584 16.13 -16.69 -30.79
N LYS A 585 14.88 -16.64 -30.35
CA LYS A 585 14.02 -17.80 -30.40
C LYS A 585 13.96 -18.21 -31.88
N LYS A 586 14.67 -19.29 -32.21
CA LYS A 586 14.50 -20.05 -33.45
C LYS A 586 13.01 -20.27 -33.66
N ALA A 587 12.42 -19.51 -34.58
CA ALA A 587 11.26 -19.95 -35.30
C ALA A 587 11.67 -21.22 -36.03
N LYS A 588 10.97 -22.33 -35.76
CA LYS A 588 11.05 -23.51 -36.61
C LYS A 588 10.47 -23.13 -37.96
N GLY A 589 11.33 -22.79 -38.90
CA GLY A 589 11.03 -22.57 -40.30
C GLY A 589 12.27 -22.97 -41.09
N ASN A 590 12.15 -24.06 -41.85
CA ASN A 590 13.22 -24.66 -42.61
C ASN A 590 13.46 -23.83 -43.89
N THR A 591 14.59 -23.14 -44.01
CA THR A 591 15.15 -22.72 -45.30
C THR A 591 16.67 -22.70 -45.22
N LEU A 592 17.30 -23.60 -45.97
CA LEU A 592 18.71 -23.50 -46.36
C LEU A 592 18.96 -22.16 -47.05
N GLY A 593 20.00 -21.44 -46.62
CA GLY A 593 20.40 -20.19 -47.27
C GLY A 593 21.58 -19.49 -46.62
N SER A 594 22.79 -19.95 -46.95
CA SER A 594 24.05 -19.19 -47.09
C SER A 594 24.34 -18.06 -46.08
N SER A 595 25.21 -18.35 -45.11
CA SER A 595 25.98 -17.35 -44.38
C SER A 595 27.14 -16.84 -45.23
N LEU A 596 26.90 -15.80 -46.04
CA LEU A 596 27.96 -15.00 -46.65
C LEU A 596 28.30 -13.83 -45.70
N ALA A 597 29.58 -13.68 -45.37
CA ALA A 597 30.07 -12.59 -44.56
C ALA A 597 29.79 -11.24 -45.24
N LYS A 598 28.99 -10.39 -44.59
CA LYS A 598 28.67 -9.03 -45.05
C LYS A 598 29.95 -8.26 -45.36
N THR A 599 29.96 -7.55 -46.49
CA THR A 599 31.09 -6.73 -46.90
C THR A 599 31.28 -5.55 -45.94
N PRO A 600 32.51 -5.00 -45.81
CA PRO A 600 32.75 -3.82 -44.97
C PRO A 600 31.91 -2.59 -45.35
N GLN A 601 31.37 -2.56 -46.57
CA GLN A 601 30.51 -1.49 -47.07
C GLN A 601 29.07 -1.63 -46.57
N GLU A 602 28.50 -2.84 -46.60
CA GLU A 602 27.16 -3.12 -46.05
C GLU A 602 27.09 -2.87 -44.54
N ARG A 603 28.18 -3.14 -43.80
CA ARG A 603 28.25 -2.82 -42.36
C ARG A 603 28.25 -1.31 -42.09
N ARG A 604 28.81 -0.49 -42.99
CA ARG A 604 28.82 0.98 -42.88
C ARG A 604 27.44 1.58 -43.20
N GLU A 605 26.73 0.99 -44.14
CA GLU A 605 25.37 1.39 -44.48
C GLU A 605 24.38 1.04 -43.37
N GLU A 606 24.58 -0.09 -42.68
CA GLU A 606 23.79 -0.50 -41.52
C GLU A 606 24.05 0.43 -40.31
N GLU A 607 25.29 0.84 -40.05
CA GLU A 607 25.66 1.79 -38.97
C GLU A 607 25.13 3.21 -39.18
N THR A 608 24.92 3.62 -40.44
CA THR A 608 24.39 4.95 -40.79
C THR A 608 22.87 4.96 -40.96
N ARG A 609 22.23 3.79 -40.95
CA ARG A 609 20.79 3.63 -41.10
C ARG A 609 20.06 4.08 -39.82
N GLY A 610 19.44 5.24 -39.89
CA GLY A 610 18.67 5.84 -38.78
C GLY A 610 19.20 7.18 -38.27
N LEU A 611 20.38 7.62 -38.74
CA LEU A 611 20.92 8.96 -38.43
C LEU A 611 20.41 10.01 -39.41
N THR A 612 20.23 11.25 -38.96
CA THR A 612 19.90 12.42 -39.79
C THR A 612 21.08 12.79 -40.71
N ALA A 613 20.80 13.47 -41.83
CA ALA A 613 21.82 13.77 -42.85
C ALA A 613 23.05 14.53 -42.29
N ASP A 614 22.82 15.49 -41.38
CA ASP A 614 23.88 16.25 -40.74
C ASP A 614 24.75 15.41 -39.81
N MET A 615 24.15 14.46 -39.08
CA MET A 615 24.89 13.52 -38.23
C MET A 615 25.71 12.53 -39.05
N ARG A 616 25.22 12.08 -40.21
CA ARG A 616 25.99 11.23 -41.13
C ARG A 616 27.21 11.97 -41.67
N MET A 617 27.05 13.23 -42.08
CA MET A 617 28.15 14.05 -42.59
C MET A 617 29.22 14.31 -41.52
N LYS A 618 28.81 14.54 -40.27
CA LYS A 618 29.74 14.73 -39.14
C LYS A 618 30.53 13.46 -38.84
N LEU A 619 29.88 12.30 -38.86
CA LEU A 619 30.51 10.99 -38.63
C LEU A 619 31.48 10.61 -39.75
N GLU A 620 31.17 10.95 -41.01
CA GLU A 620 32.12 10.80 -42.11
C GLU A 620 33.33 11.73 -42.00
N ARG A 621 33.13 13.00 -41.63
CA ARG A 621 34.23 13.96 -41.42
C ARG A 621 35.18 13.48 -40.32
N GLU A 622 34.65 12.98 -39.21
CA GLU A 622 35.45 12.45 -38.10
C GLU A 622 36.23 11.19 -38.51
N ARG A 623 35.61 10.28 -39.28
CA ARG A 623 36.30 9.10 -39.82
C ARG A 623 37.42 9.46 -40.78
N ARG A 624 37.20 10.45 -41.66
CA ARG A 624 38.25 10.94 -42.58
C ARG A 624 39.39 11.61 -41.80
N ALA A 625 39.08 12.37 -40.75
CA ALA A 625 40.10 12.95 -39.87
C ALA A 625 40.96 11.85 -39.20
N ARG A 626 40.33 10.82 -38.63
CA ARG A 626 41.06 9.69 -38.01
C ARG A 626 41.89 8.88 -39.01
N ALA A 627 41.39 8.67 -40.23
CA ALA A 627 42.17 7.97 -41.26
C ALA A 627 43.38 8.78 -41.73
N VAL A 628 43.28 10.11 -41.77
CA VAL A 628 44.40 11.02 -42.05
C VAL A 628 45.39 11.01 -40.89
N GLU A 629 44.93 11.06 -39.65
CA GLU A 629 45.79 10.93 -38.46
C GLU A 629 46.51 9.59 -38.40
N GLU A 630 45.84 8.49 -38.74
CA GLU A 630 46.48 7.16 -38.78
C GLU A 630 47.53 7.06 -39.90
N ARG A 631 47.28 7.67 -41.07
CA ARG A 631 48.29 7.77 -42.14
C ARG A 631 49.49 8.63 -41.72
N LEU A 632 49.24 9.77 -41.08
CA LEU A 632 50.29 10.63 -40.54
C LEU A 632 51.09 9.93 -39.44
N ARG A 633 50.42 9.14 -38.60
CA ARG A 633 51.06 8.34 -37.55
C ARG A 633 51.93 7.22 -38.14
N ARG A 634 51.47 6.54 -39.19
CA ARG A 634 52.26 5.53 -39.91
C ARG A 634 53.45 6.12 -40.66
N MET A 635 53.33 7.33 -41.21
CA MET A 635 54.46 8.05 -41.83
C MET A 635 55.46 8.62 -40.81
N LYS A 636 55.08 8.78 -39.54
CA LYS A 636 55.99 9.15 -38.45
C LYS A 636 56.67 7.95 -37.77
N SER A 637 56.19 6.73 -38.04
CA SER A 637 56.67 5.49 -37.42
C SER A 637 57.42 4.56 -38.39
N GLY A 638 57.65 4.99 -39.62
CA GLY A 638 58.60 4.40 -40.57
C GLY A 638 59.62 5.46 -40.94
#